data_AF-W7D5V7-F1
#
_entry.id   AF-W7D5V7-F1
#
_cell.length_a   1.000
_cell.length_b   1.000
_cell.length_c   1.000
_cell.angle_alpha   90.00
_cell.angle_beta   90.00
_cell.angle_gamma   90.00
#
_symmetry.space_group_name_H-M   'P 1'
#
loop_
_entity.id
_entity.type
_entity.pdbx_description
1 polymer ?
#
loop_
_entity_poly.entity_id
_entity_poly.type
_entity_poly.pdbx_seq_one_letter_code
_entity_poly.pdbx_strand_id
1 'polypeptide(L)'
;MSKFTQLMDGYRLVVENRPTMLQELLQQTTPNITQDSLIELATWAWLDCHVNENYTEMLDTVVHVLQEEWERKELSIWNKDQDVHLATLSSVYAALLAVKHRHQKPALQQQITEIRDYVFTYLLKGGTVLNGLQTRKISIDQLLSVLPFGLFSPEDLVMVEAVKMMEQQLVTDEGVLPYTGATDVSSFATSLLALYFIEKKDIRKAEYYIHLAQKIKQKSPLDCTFLAINTIFQEKLQTVGAHIKHTPLGNENPYEPQRTERFPHFPEATEQFAVSCEIIAEQSVKEVSVLFEGSKKRFSCKREEGDIWKGVIPPRNEKGVYFYYFEATCTDGTQLVSEQYSVETIAAHCSESATIYNTTDGFVVTFHDGTGSECQVMFQLASDELQIDVNPTITTQELAILEGDGLVRKGDLEMELKRCPLRLEVRYCGEILLQSHTIYPAFQWYSDRHENIVKFKIHLDSPQEEAFFGFGERYNELNQRGNLLDCYVYNQYRDQGTRTYIPIPFYHTNRLYSVFIDTTRYTSFDLGKQLADKHSIAVTLGDEPVRISIFAGNVKTTIAKYMEKTGQPAMLPVWAFGPWMSSNNWDRDQVVRKEIETTQNLQIPATVVVLEQWSDEATYYMFNDAEYTLKSPAEAYSYEELHFPDWGRWPNPRELTQYVHANKMKLILWQIPIQKYLNQQQHPLKDHEETYMIEQGYVVKNEDGSPYRIPENWFTNSLIMDFSNKEGSKWWFEKRQYLIDIGIDGFKTDGGEFVFGSGLQFADGRKGDAMRNAYPNDYVEAYYNFAQQNEGMTFSRAGYTGAQRFPAHWAGDERSTFGAFRRSLIAGLSAGLSGLPFWSWDFAGFNGDIPTAELFLRSAAMAAFCPIMQYHAESKGEFNQDRTPWNIAERTKDTTVIPIYRHFANVRMNLLPYIYNEACKSITTGLPMMRALLLEFPNDLRVADMFDQYLFGEHLLVAPIIKEGALSREVYLPEGVWYNLWTNEKVVGPILRNYTCDTSEIPVFVKASTVILCNVDETLQLGSWVENDVSKYHKPLLKIYIGEDFKEIVTDHLGNCWEINVSNSGTMIQVNTSATEDYVVELIGGPTKSTIKKGRYKNESK
;
A
#
# COMPACT_ATOMS: atom_id res chain seq x y z
N MET A 1 -28.17 -4.30 43.64
CA MET A 1 -27.65 -4.01 42.28
C MET A 1 -28.42 -4.85 41.30
N SER A 2 -28.57 -4.42 40.04
CA SER A 2 -29.01 -5.36 39.00
C SER A 2 -27.98 -6.49 38.90
N LYS A 3 -28.40 -7.69 38.50
CA LYS A 3 -27.48 -8.84 38.37
C LYS A 3 -26.43 -8.55 37.29
N PHE A 4 -26.82 -7.93 36.18
CA PHE A 4 -25.88 -7.42 35.17
C PHE A 4 -24.79 -6.51 35.75
N THR A 5 -25.13 -5.57 36.63
CA THR A 5 -24.11 -4.69 37.26
C THR A 5 -23.12 -5.49 38.11
N GLN A 6 -23.57 -6.52 38.83
CA GLN A 6 -22.67 -7.40 39.59
C GLN A 6 -21.74 -8.17 38.66
N LEU A 7 -22.26 -8.69 37.54
CA LEU A 7 -21.45 -9.40 36.55
C LEU A 7 -20.42 -8.48 35.87
N MET A 8 -20.75 -7.23 35.56
CA MET A 8 -19.77 -6.25 35.07
C MET A 8 -18.68 -5.94 36.10
N ASP A 9 -18.96 -6.03 37.40
CA ASP A 9 -17.90 -5.99 38.42
C ASP A 9 -17.00 -7.23 38.34
N GLY A 10 -17.51 -8.35 37.85
CA GLY A 10 -16.70 -9.51 37.49
C GLY A 10 -15.68 -9.22 36.39
N TYR A 11 -16.02 -8.42 35.38
CA TYR A 11 -15.04 -7.96 34.39
C TYR A 11 -13.92 -7.16 35.04
N ARG A 12 -14.23 -6.29 36.01
CA ARG A 12 -13.21 -5.61 36.82
C ARG A 12 -12.27 -6.62 37.49
N LEU A 13 -12.80 -7.69 38.08
CA LEU A 13 -11.99 -8.74 38.71
C LEU A 13 -11.13 -9.53 37.71
N VAL A 14 -11.61 -9.74 36.47
CA VAL A 14 -10.79 -10.29 35.37
C VAL A 14 -9.61 -9.35 35.09
N VAL A 15 -9.89 -8.05 34.93
CA VAL A 15 -8.85 -7.05 34.69
C VAL A 15 -7.88 -6.99 35.88
N GLU A 16 -8.34 -7.05 37.13
CA GLU A 16 -7.46 -7.06 38.32
C GLU A 16 -6.68 -8.38 38.51
N ASN A 17 -6.93 -9.41 37.69
CA ASN A 17 -6.39 -10.76 37.87
C ASN A 17 -6.69 -11.32 39.28
N ARG A 18 -7.98 -11.26 39.69
CA ARG A 18 -8.48 -11.73 41.00
C ARG A 18 -9.39 -12.96 40.84
N PRO A 19 -8.85 -14.12 40.43
CA PRO A 19 -9.67 -15.30 40.08
C PRO A 19 -10.51 -15.82 41.26
N THR A 20 -9.99 -15.77 42.49
CA THR A 20 -10.72 -16.23 43.70
C THR A 20 -11.96 -15.39 43.99
N MET A 21 -11.84 -14.06 43.91
CA MET A 21 -12.98 -13.15 44.14
C MET A 21 -14.01 -13.27 43.02
N LEU A 22 -13.55 -13.46 41.78
CA LEU A 22 -14.43 -13.69 40.65
C LEU A 22 -15.22 -15.01 40.83
N GLN A 23 -14.58 -16.06 41.36
CA GLN A 23 -15.27 -17.31 41.68
C GLN A 23 -16.34 -17.14 42.78
N GLU A 24 -16.07 -16.35 43.83
CA GLU A 24 -17.07 -16.01 44.85
C GLU A 24 -18.26 -15.22 44.28
N LEU A 25 -17.98 -14.26 43.39
CA LEU A 25 -19.00 -13.48 42.70
C LEU A 25 -19.88 -14.39 41.83
N LEU A 26 -19.29 -15.32 41.06
CA LEU A 26 -20.03 -16.25 40.20
C LEU A 26 -20.93 -17.19 41.02
N GLN A 27 -20.51 -17.59 42.22
CA GLN A 27 -21.35 -18.35 43.15
C GLN A 27 -22.57 -17.52 43.62
N GLN A 28 -22.36 -16.26 44.00
CA GLN A 28 -23.43 -15.35 44.42
C GLN A 28 -24.40 -14.99 43.27
N THR A 29 -23.89 -14.98 42.04
CA THR A 29 -24.63 -14.62 40.82
C THR A 29 -25.02 -15.83 39.99
N THR A 30 -25.12 -17.02 40.60
CA THR A 30 -25.48 -18.28 39.92
C THR A 30 -26.69 -18.08 38.98
N PRO A 31 -26.64 -18.55 37.72
CA PRO A 31 -27.70 -18.35 36.73
C PRO A 31 -29.07 -18.90 37.18
N ASN A 32 -30.13 -18.13 36.95
CA ASN A 32 -31.51 -18.57 36.96
C ASN A 32 -32.06 -18.47 35.53
N ILE A 33 -32.02 -19.60 34.83
CA ILE A 33 -32.37 -19.75 33.41
C ILE A 33 -33.76 -19.18 33.06
N THR A 34 -34.70 -19.16 34.01
CA THR A 34 -36.09 -18.71 33.75
C THR A 34 -36.35 -17.23 34.04
N GLN A 35 -35.43 -16.54 34.73
CA GLN A 35 -35.63 -15.18 35.22
C GLN A 35 -34.56 -14.19 34.75
N ASP A 36 -33.34 -14.66 34.56
CA ASP A 36 -32.24 -13.81 34.11
C ASP A 36 -32.41 -13.47 32.62
N SER A 37 -31.96 -12.28 32.25
CA SER A 37 -31.91 -11.87 30.85
C SER A 37 -30.75 -12.54 30.12
N LEU A 38 -30.84 -12.58 28.79
CA LEU A 38 -29.84 -13.25 27.96
C LEU A 38 -28.44 -12.62 28.08
N ILE A 39 -28.35 -11.29 28.24
CA ILE A 39 -27.08 -10.60 28.50
C ILE A 39 -26.45 -11.03 29.83
N GLU A 40 -27.26 -11.31 30.86
CA GLU A 40 -26.79 -11.74 32.17
C GLU A 40 -26.27 -13.19 32.12
N LEU A 41 -27.02 -14.07 31.45
CA LEU A 41 -26.59 -15.46 31.21
C LEU A 41 -25.28 -15.52 30.41
N ALA A 42 -25.21 -14.78 29.31
CA ALA A 42 -24.02 -14.74 28.45
C ALA A 42 -22.81 -14.15 29.17
N THR A 43 -22.99 -13.03 29.89
CA THR A 43 -21.90 -12.41 30.66
C THR A 43 -21.40 -13.36 31.75
N TRP A 44 -22.29 -14.06 32.45
CA TRP A 44 -21.89 -15.04 33.47
C TRP A 44 -21.06 -16.18 32.85
N ALA A 45 -21.50 -16.76 31.73
CA ALA A 45 -20.77 -17.83 31.04
C ALA A 45 -19.40 -17.37 30.53
N TRP A 46 -19.33 -16.17 29.97
CA TRP A 46 -18.06 -15.56 29.54
C TRP A 46 -17.08 -15.38 30.71
N LEU A 47 -17.54 -14.89 31.86
CA LEU A 47 -16.72 -14.76 33.07
C LEU A 47 -16.31 -16.11 33.68
N ASP A 48 -17.18 -17.11 33.63
CA ASP A 48 -16.90 -18.46 34.12
C ASP A 48 -15.68 -19.06 33.43
N CYS A 49 -15.59 -18.91 32.10
CA CYS A 49 -14.44 -19.36 31.30
C CYS A 49 -13.10 -18.69 31.66
N HIS A 50 -13.12 -17.53 32.33
CA HIS A 50 -11.89 -16.85 32.77
C HIS A 50 -11.29 -17.44 34.04
N VAL A 51 -12.06 -18.18 34.84
CA VAL A 51 -11.61 -18.69 36.15
C VAL A 51 -11.70 -20.20 36.28
N ASN A 52 -12.66 -20.84 35.63
CA ASN A 52 -12.87 -22.27 35.75
C ASN A 52 -12.20 -22.99 34.58
N GLU A 53 -11.35 -23.97 34.91
CA GLU A 53 -10.72 -24.83 33.90
C GLU A 53 -11.66 -25.94 33.44
N ASN A 54 -12.53 -26.40 34.35
CA ASN A 54 -13.46 -27.49 34.11
C ASN A 54 -14.77 -26.99 33.52
N TYR A 55 -15.28 -27.72 32.54
CA TYR A 55 -16.60 -27.49 31.98
C TYR A 55 -17.68 -28.02 32.95
N THR A 56 -18.50 -27.12 33.51
CA THR A 56 -19.48 -27.45 34.56
C THR A 56 -20.88 -27.71 33.98
N GLU A 57 -21.73 -28.44 34.73
CA GLU A 57 -23.13 -28.69 34.35
C GLU A 57 -23.95 -27.39 34.22
N MET A 58 -23.68 -26.40 35.08
CA MET A 58 -24.32 -25.09 35.01
C MET A 58 -23.89 -24.35 33.73
N LEU A 59 -22.60 -24.37 33.39
CA LEU A 59 -22.10 -23.75 32.15
C LEU A 59 -22.68 -24.43 30.91
N ASP A 60 -22.76 -25.76 30.89
CA ASP A 60 -23.41 -26.52 29.81
C ASP A 60 -24.88 -26.14 29.65
N THR A 61 -25.61 -26.02 30.77
CA THR A 61 -27.02 -25.57 30.77
C THR A 61 -27.17 -24.16 30.21
N VAL A 62 -26.32 -23.22 30.64
CA VAL A 62 -26.35 -21.84 30.14
C VAL A 62 -26.04 -21.81 28.65
N VAL A 63 -24.98 -22.50 28.21
CA VAL A 63 -24.62 -22.58 26.79
C VAL A 63 -25.80 -23.12 25.99
N HIS A 64 -26.42 -24.22 26.39
CA HIS A 64 -27.58 -24.78 25.71
C HIS A 64 -28.72 -23.76 25.55
N VAL A 65 -29.01 -22.98 26.59
CA VAL A 65 -30.02 -21.90 26.53
C VAL A 65 -29.61 -20.80 25.55
N LEU A 66 -28.34 -20.39 25.53
CA LEU A 66 -27.85 -19.41 24.55
C LEU A 66 -28.05 -19.93 23.10
N GLN A 67 -27.83 -21.22 22.88
CA GLN A 67 -28.02 -21.88 21.58
C GLN A 67 -29.50 -21.95 21.19
N GLU A 68 -30.37 -22.43 22.09
CA GLU A 68 -31.82 -22.53 21.86
C GLU A 68 -32.46 -21.16 21.60
N GLU A 69 -32.03 -20.13 22.33
CA GLU A 69 -32.53 -18.78 22.11
C GLU A 69 -32.02 -18.23 20.76
N TRP A 70 -30.76 -18.48 20.37
CA TRP A 70 -30.26 -18.09 19.05
C TRP A 70 -31.08 -18.69 17.89
N GLU A 71 -31.55 -19.93 18.02
CA GLU A 71 -32.42 -20.57 17.02
C GLU A 71 -33.76 -19.83 16.83
N ARG A 72 -34.18 -19.00 17.79
CA ARG A 72 -35.39 -18.17 17.75
C ARG A 72 -35.13 -16.73 17.29
N LYS A 73 -34.08 -16.49 16.51
CA LYS A 73 -33.60 -15.14 16.10
C LYS A 73 -34.62 -14.17 15.51
N GLU A 74 -35.72 -14.65 14.96
CA GLU A 74 -36.81 -13.82 14.40
C GLU A 74 -37.86 -13.37 15.43
N LEU A 75 -37.84 -13.91 16.65
CA LEU A 75 -38.83 -13.67 17.70
C LEU A 75 -38.16 -13.13 18.97
N SER A 76 -38.13 -11.80 19.14
CA SER A 76 -38.04 -11.12 20.44
C SER A 76 -37.01 -11.69 21.45
N ILE A 77 -35.82 -12.06 21.01
CA ILE A 77 -34.86 -12.79 21.87
C ILE A 77 -34.22 -11.97 23.01
N TRP A 78 -34.62 -10.72 23.28
CA TRP A 78 -33.76 -9.81 24.06
C TRP A 78 -34.51 -8.92 25.06
N ASN A 79 -35.20 -9.51 26.05
CA ASN A 79 -36.04 -8.83 27.05
C ASN A 79 -37.38 -8.29 26.52
N LYS A 80 -38.24 -7.87 27.48
CA LYS A 80 -39.63 -7.41 27.33
C LYS A 80 -39.88 -6.28 26.31
N ASP A 81 -38.83 -5.69 25.73
CA ASP A 81 -38.86 -4.47 24.93
C ASP A 81 -38.94 -4.72 23.39
N GLN A 82 -39.02 -5.98 22.94
CA GLN A 82 -39.20 -6.40 21.53
C GLN A 82 -38.10 -6.04 20.51
N ASP A 83 -36.94 -5.48 20.90
CA ASP A 83 -35.82 -5.17 19.98
C ASP A 83 -34.65 -6.18 20.10
N VAL A 84 -33.71 -6.14 19.15
CA VAL A 84 -32.47 -6.94 19.10
C VAL A 84 -31.28 -6.01 19.26
N HIS A 85 -30.59 -6.07 20.41
CA HIS A 85 -29.50 -5.15 20.74
C HIS A 85 -28.12 -5.71 20.43
N LEU A 86 -27.25 -4.85 19.89
CA LEU A 86 -25.87 -5.20 19.54
C LEU A 86 -25.10 -5.72 20.76
N ALA A 87 -25.15 -5.02 21.89
CA ALA A 87 -24.44 -5.41 23.10
C ALA A 87 -24.81 -6.83 23.57
N THR A 88 -26.08 -7.23 23.40
CA THR A 88 -26.50 -8.57 23.80
C THR A 88 -26.01 -9.64 22.83
N LEU A 89 -26.09 -9.39 21.52
CA LEU A 89 -25.48 -10.26 20.50
C LEU A 89 -23.97 -10.43 20.74
N SER A 90 -23.27 -9.34 21.04
CA SER A 90 -21.84 -9.39 21.36
C SER A 90 -21.55 -10.19 22.62
N SER A 91 -22.37 -10.07 23.68
CA SER A 91 -22.18 -10.87 24.89
C SER A 91 -22.33 -12.37 24.64
N VAL A 92 -23.32 -12.77 23.82
CA VAL A 92 -23.53 -14.18 23.44
C VAL A 92 -22.36 -14.65 22.59
N TYR A 93 -21.94 -13.86 21.60
CA TYR A 93 -20.76 -14.13 20.78
C TYR A 93 -19.52 -14.38 21.66
N ALA A 94 -19.23 -13.47 22.59
CA ALA A 94 -18.09 -13.56 23.49
C ALA A 94 -18.13 -14.82 24.37
N ALA A 95 -19.31 -15.14 24.91
CA ALA A 95 -19.49 -16.32 25.75
C ALA A 95 -19.24 -17.61 24.97
N LEU A 96 -19.87 -17.76 23.79
CA LEU A 96 -19.69 -18.95 22.95
C LEU A 96 -18.24 -19.06 22.45
N LEU A 97 -17.62 -17.94 22.08
CA LEU A 97 -16.22 -17.89 21.66
C LEU A 97 -15.27 -18.31 22.79
N ALA A 98 -15.47 -17.79 24.00
CA ALA A 98 -14.68 -18.17 25.17
C ALA A 98 -14.85 -19.66 25.50
N VAL A 99 -16.08 -20.18 25.48
CA VAL A 99 -16.35 -21.61 25.71
C VAL A 99 -15.68 -22.48 24.64
N LYS A 100 -15.80 -22.09 23.35
CA LYS A 100 -15.17 -22.79 22.23
C LYS A 100 -13.68 -22.95 22.45
N HIS A 101 -12.97 -21.84 22.72
CA HIS A 101 -11.52 -21.84 22.85
C HIS A 101 -11.04 -22.46 24.17
N ARG A 102 -11.67 -22.13 25.31
CA ARG A 102 -11.25 -22.59 26.63
C ARG A 102 -11.53 -24.07 26.86
N HIS A 103 -12.68 -24.56 26.40
CA HIS A 103 -13.16 -25.92 26.66
C HIS A 103 -13.21 -26.80 25.41
N GLN A 104 -12.60 -26.36 24.31
CA GLN A 104 -12.46 -27.13 23.06
C GLN A 104 -13.80 -27.67 22.54
N LYS A 105 -14.78 -26.76 22.38
CA LYS A 105 -16.13 -27.06 21.88
C LYS A 105 -16.29 -26.56 20.42
N PRO A 106 -15.68 -27.21 19.41
CA PRO A 106 -15.69 -26.73 18.03
C PRO A 106 -17.11 -26.59 17.44
N ALA A 107 -18.06 -27.41 17.89
CA ALA A 107 -19.47 -27.35 17.46
C ALA A 107 -20.15 -25.99 17.68
N LEU A 108 -19.60 -25.11 18.53
CA LEU A 108 -20.11 -23.75 18.73
C LEU A 108 -19.75 -22.79 17.58
N GLN A 109 -18.78 -23.13 16.74
CA GLN A 109 -18.28 -22.25 15.69
C GLN A 109 -19.37 -21.80 14.71
N GLN A 110 -20.27 -22.72 14.31
CA GLN A 110 -21.36 -22.39 13.38
C GLN A 110 -22.19 -21.22 13.90
N GLN A 111 -22.66 -21.31 15.15
CA GLN A 111 -23.49 -20.28 15.75
C GLN A 111 -22.73 -18.97 15.96
N ILE A 112 -21.45 -19.02 16.34
CA ILE A 112 -20.58 -17.84 16.43
C ILE A 112 -20.53 -17.11 15.07
N THR A 113 -20.31 -17.87 13.99
CA THR A 113 -20.30 -17.35 12.62
C THR A 113 -21.65 -16.77 12.22
N GLU A 114 -22.76 -17.44 12.52
CA GLU A 114 -24.11 -16.96 12.23
C GLU A 114 -24.46 -15.67 12.99
N ILE A 115 -24.05 -15.53 14.26
CA ILE A 115 -24.25 -14.32 15.06
C ILE A 115 -23.53 -13.14 14.41
N ARG A 116 -22.26 -13.35 14.03
CA ARG A 116 -21.48 -12.32 13.35
C ARG A 116 -22.13 -11.92 12.02
N ASP A 117 -22.47 -12.88 11.16
CA ASP A 117 -23.13 -12.63 9.88
C ASP A 117 -24.46 -11.87 10.05
N TYR A 118 -25.24 -12.18 11.08
CA TYR A 118 -26.46 -11.46 11.41
C TYR A 118 -26.20 -9.98 11.73
N VAL A 119 -25.17 -9.69 12.54
CA VAL A 119 -24.81 -8.30 12.88
C VAL A 119 -24.42 -7.52 11.63
N PHE A 120 -23.54 -8.08 10.79
CA PHE A 120 -23.12 -7.44 9.54
C PHE A 120 -24.30 -7.23 8.57
N THR A 121 -25.26 -8.14 8.55
CA THR A 121 -26.41 -8.07 7.65
C THR A 121 -27.46 -7.06 8.11
N TYR A 122 -27.79 -7.03 9.42
CA TYR A 122 -28.99 -6.34 9.90
C TYR A 122 -28.70 -5.07 10.72
N LEU A 123 -27.52 -4.97 11.32
CA LEU A 123 -27.17 -3.86 12.22
C LEU A 123 -26.17 -2.86 11.63
N LEU A 124 -25.77 -2.99 10.36
CA LEU A 124 -24.99 -1.96 9.67
C LEU A 124 -25.91 -0.97 8.93
N LYS A 125 -25.62 0.33 9.03
CA LYS A 125 -26.30 1.40 8.28
C LYS A 125 -25.42 2.64 8.15
N GLY A 126 -25.40 3.29 6.98
CA GLY A 126 -24.73 4.57 6.80
C GLY A 126 -23.21 4.56 7.07
N GLY A 127 -22.54 3.42 6.83
CA GLY A 127 -21.10 3.26 7.09
C GLY A 127 -20.74 3.01 8.55
N THR A 128 -21.73 2.76 9.42
CA THR A 128 -21.53 2.51 10.85
C THR A 128 -22.41 1.34 11.32
N VAL A 129 -22.10 0.79 12.49
CA VAL A 129 -22.97 -0.18 13.17
C VAL A 129 -24.04 0.56 13.98
N LEU A 130 -25.17 -0.09 14.26
CA LEU A 130 -26.31 0.45 15.01
C LEU A 130 -26.53 -0.31 16.33
N ASN A 131 -27.18 0.34 17.30
CA ASN A 131 -27.44 -0.26 18.62
C ASN A 131 -28.51 -1.37 18.61
N GLY A 132 -29.45 -1.35 17.66
CA GLY A 132 -30.49 -2.37 17.55
C GLY A 132 -31.34 -2.28 16.29
N LEU A 133 -32.15 -3.32 16.05
CA LEU A 133 -32.89 -3.52 14.80
C LEU A 133 -34.02 -2.52 14.61
N GLN A 134 -34.79 -2.23 15.66
CA GLN A 134 -35.89 -1.27 15.67
C GLN A 134 -35.43 0.12 16.10
N THR A 135 -34.61 0.20 17.15
CA THR A 135 -34.14 1.48 17.72
C THR A 135 -33.15 2.22 16.83
N ARG A 136 -32.42 1.53 15.92
CA ARG A 136 -31.55 2.05 14.83
C ARG A 136 -30.85 3.40 15.11
N LYS A 137 -30.25 3.56 16.28
CA LYS A 137 -29.53 4.77 16.71
C LYS A 137 -28.07 4.46 17.03
N ILE A 138 -27.23 5.48 16.92
CA ILE A 138 -25.89 5.48 17.50
C ILE A 138 -26.02 5.66 19.01
N SER A 139 -25.31 4.81 19.76
CA SER A 139 -25.34 4.81 21.22
C SER A 139 -24.05 4.27 21.81
N ILE A 140 -23.65 4.78 22.96
CA ILE A 140 -22.49 4.30 23.71
C ILE A 140 -22.55 2.81 24.04
N ASP A 141 -23.75 2.21 24.08
CA ASP A 141 -23.96 0.76 24.30
C ASP A 141 -23.21 -0.08 23.25
N GLN A 142 -22.97 0.48 22.07
CA GLN A 142 -22.20 -0.19 21.01
C GLN A 142 -20.74 -0.41 21.40
N LEU A 143 -20.19 0.39 22.33
CA LEU A 143 -18.83 0.16 22.84
C LEU A 143 -18.71 -1.16 23.62
N LEU A 144 -19.82 -1.70 24.14
CA LEU A 144 -19.84 -3.02 24.76
C LEU A 144 -19.52 -4.13 23.75
N SER A 145 -19.79 -3.90 22.46
CA SER A 145 -19.42 -4.83 21.39
C SER A 145 -17.92 -4.85 21.10
N VAL A 146 -17.18 -3.85 21.56
CA VAL A 146 -15.71 -3.81 21.52
C VAL A 146 -15.16 -4.34 22.84
N LEU A 147 -15.53 -3.71 23.96
CA LEU A 147 -15.11 -4.13 25.30
C LEU A 147 -16.29 -4.19 26.26
N PRO A 148 -16.49 -5.31 26.99
CA PRO A 148 -15.56 -6.43 27.10
C PRO A 148 -15.74 -7.54 26.04
N PHE A 149 -16.76 -7.47 25.19
CA PHE A 149 -17.22 -8.65 24.45
C PHE A 149 -16.48 -8.92 23.13
N GLY A 150 -15.74 -7.96 22.57
CA GLY A 150 -14.84 -8.22 21.45
C GLY A 150 -15.48 -8.82 20.19
N LEU A 151 -16.70 -8.41 19.83
CA LEU A 151 -17.28 -8.70 18.52
C LEU A 151 -16.63 -7.86 17.41
N PHE A 152 -16.29 -6.61 17.74
CA PHE A 152 -15.54 -5.69 16.88
C PHE A 152 -14.23 -5.30 17.56
N SER A 153 -13.22 -4.99 16.75
CA SER A 153 -12.00 -4.31 17.20
C SER A 153 -12.22 -2.79 17.14
N PRO A 154 -11.50 -1.98 17.95
CA PRO A 154 -11.67 -0.53 17.90
C PRO A 154 -11.26 0.07 16.55
N GLU A 155 -10.44 -0.62 15.76
CA GLU A 155 -9.99 -0.22 14.42
C GLU A 155 -11.01 -0.54 13.31
N ASP A 156 -12.05 -1.34 13.58
CA ASP A 156 -13.06 -1.66 12.58
C ASP A 156 -13.72 -0.36 12.10
N LEU A 157 -13.72 -0.14 10.77
CA LEU A 157 -14.19 1.13 10.16
C LEU A 157 -15.60 1.51 10.63
N VAL A 158 -16.49 0.52 10.79
CA VAL A 158 -17.86 0.71 11.27
C VAL A 158 -17.92 1.23 12.72
N MET A 159 -16.96 0.83 13.56
CA MET A 159 -16.82 1.30 14.94
C MET A 159 -16.14 2.66 15.00
N VAL A 160 -15.12 2.90 14.16
CA VAL A 160 -14.45 4.21 14.04
C VAL A 160 -15.46 5.29 13.66
N GLU A 161 -16.32 5.04 12.68
CA GLU A 161 -17.37 5.99 12.30
C GLU A 161 -18.44 6.12 13.39
N ALA A 162 -18.83 5.03 14.07
CA ALA A 162 -19.77 5.09 15.19
C ALA A 162 -19.27 6.02 16.30
N VAL A 163 -18.01 5.85 16.72
CA VAL A 163 -17.39 6.65 17.78
C VAL A 163 -17.24 8.10 17.36
N LYS A 164 -16.83 8.37 16.11
CA LYS A 164 -16.76 9.73 15.59
C LYS A 164 -18.12 10.42 15.63
N MET A 165 -19.21 9.73 15.30
CA MET A 165 -20.56 10.26 15.42
C MET A 165 -20.95 10.52 16.89
N MET A 166 -20.56 9.63 17.82
CA MET A 166 -20.75 9.84 19.27
C MET A 166 -19.97 11.08 19.77
N GLU A 167 -18.71 11.25 19.36
CA GLU A 167 -17.88 12.42 19.71
C GLU A 167 -18.47 13.71 19.13
N GLN A 168 -18.99 13.70 17.90
CA GLN A 168 -19.64 14.86 17.29
C GLN A 168 -20.91 15.27 18.03
N GLN A 169 -21.76 14.30 18.40
CA GLN A 169 -22.98 14.57 19.17
C GLN A 169 -22.69 15.16 20.56
N LEU A 170 -21.61 14.70 21.21
CA LEU A 170 -21.15 15.28 22.47
C LEU A 170 -20.88 16.80 22.34
N VAL A 171 -20.35 17.24 21.19
CA VAL A 171 -20.05 18.65 20.93
C VAL A 171 -21.31 19.46 20.60
N THR A 172 -22.26 18.88 19.87
CA THR A 172 -23.48 19.60 19.43
C THR A 172 -24.58 19.66 20.49
N ASP A 173 -24.70 18.63 21.34
CA ASP A 173 -25.84 18.43 22.24
C ASP A 173 -25.53 18.85 23.69
N GLU A 174 -24.90 20.01 23.85
CA GLU A 174 -24.54 20.61 25.15
C GLU A 174 -23.80 19.65 26.12
N GLY A 175 -23.04 18.69 25.57
CA GLY A 175 -22.23 17.74 26.33
C GLY A 175 -22.90 16.40 26.64
N VAL A 176 -24.11 16.11 26.16
CA VAL A 176 -24.79 14.83 26.43
C VAL A 176 -24.26 13.69 25.56
N LEU A 177 -23.93 12.54 26.16
CA LEU A 177 -23.57 11.33 25.43
C LEU A 177 -24.81 10.54 25.00
N PRO A 178 -24.90 10.05 23.75
CA PRO A 178 -26.05 9.30 23.28
C PRO A 178 -26.10 7.91 23.92
N TYR A 179 -26.98 7.71 24.90
CA TYR A 179 -27.34 6.38 25.40
C TYR A 179 -28.84 6.27 25.66
N THR A 180 -29.37 5.04 25.68
CA THR A 180 -30.82 4.81 25.81
C THR A 180 -31.33 5.38 27.14
N GLY A 181 -32.18 6.41 27.08
CA GLY A 181 -32.70 7.11 28.26
C GLY A 181 -31.81 8.21 28.85
N ALA A 182 -30.75 8.63 28.15
CA ALA A 182 -29.88 9.72 28.57
C ALA A 182 -30.61 11.07 28.60
N THR A 183 -30.61 11.73 29.76
CA THR A 183 -31.02 13.14 29.89
C THR A 183 -29.83 14.06 30.22
N ASP A 184 -28.73 13.49 30.70
CA ASP A 184 -27.48 14.16 31.07
C ASP A 184 -26.28 13.26 30.70
N VAL A 185 -25.06 13.82 30.71
CA VAL A 185 -23.81 13.05 30.67
C VAL A 185 -23.70 12.12 31.88
N SER A 186 -23.34 10.85 31.66
CA SER A 186 -23.13 9.87 32.74
C SER A 186 -21.68 9.39 32.80
N SER A 187 -21.19 9.14 34.02
CA SER A 187 -19.82 8.67 34.24
C SER A 187 -19.58 7.30 33.58
N PHE A 188 -20.60 6.43 33.51
CA PHE A 188 -20.55 5.16 32.80
C PHE A 188 -20.32 5.32 31.29
N ALA A 189 -21.12 6.15 30.61
CA ALA A 189 -20.99 6.35 29.17
C ALA A 189 -19.62 6.97 28.80
N THR A 190 -19.18 7.95 29.57
CA THR A 190 -17.85 8.56 29.39
C THR A 190 -16.74 7.55 29.68
N SER A 191 -16.93 6.68 30.67
CA SER A 191 -15.98 5.61 31.00
C SER A 191 -15.84 4.57 29.89
N LEU A 192 -16.93 4.19 29.21
CA LEU A 192 -16.83 3.29 28.05
C LEU A 192 -16.06 3.92 26.89
N LEU A 193 -16.26 5.22 26.64
CA LEU A 193 -15.53 5.95 25.60
C LEU A 193 -14.03 6.01 25.92
N ALA A 194 -13.70 6.22 27.19
CA ALA A 194 -12.32 6.09 27.67
C ALA A 194 -11.73 4.70 27.43
N LEU A 195 -12.46 3.62 27.78
CA LEU A 195 -12.00 2.25 27.55
C LEU A 195 -11.77 1.96 26.07
N TYR A 196 -12.64 2.44 25.19
CA TYR A 196 -12.44 2.31 23.74
C TYR A 196 -11.13 2.96 23.29
N PHE A 197 -10.80 4.17 23.78
CA PHE A 197 -9.54 4.83 23.42
C PHE A 197 -8.32 4.22 24.12
N ILE A 198 -8.46 3.63 25.31
CA ILE A 198 -7.42 2.80 25.92
C ILE A 198 -7.10 1.64 24.99
N GLU A 199 -8.14 0.97 24.49
CA GLU A 199 -8.01 -0.19 23.62
C GLU A 199 -7.39 0.17 22.26
N LYS A 200 -7.75 1.34 21.72
CA LYS A 200 -7.13 1.94 20.52
C LYS A 200 -5.71 2.45 20.77
N LYS A 201 -5.23 2.40 22.02
CA LYS A 201 -3.96 3.00 22.49
C LYS A 201 -3.85 4.50 22.24
N ASP A 202 -4.98 5.20 22.10
CA ASP A 202 -5.04 6.66 22.12
C ASP A 202 -5.12 7.13 23.59
N ILE A 203 -3.99 7.02 24.28
CA ILE A 203 -3.87 7.29 25.73
C ILE A 203 -4.34 8.70 26.07
N ARG A 204 -4.05 9.68 25.21
CA ARG A 204 -4.47 11.07 25.45
C ARG A 204 -5.99 11.22 25.43
N LYS A 205 -6.68 10.64 24.45
CA LYS A 205 -8.15 10.66 24.44
C LYS A 205 -8.73 9.87 25.61
N ALA A 206 -8.14 8.71 25.92
CA ALA A 206 -8.54 7.93 27.08
C ALA A 206 -8.48 8.76 28.37
N GLU A 207 -7.34 9.38 28.67
CA GLU A 207 -7.15 10.24 29.85
C GLU A 207 -8.14 11.40 29.90
N TYR A 208 -8.38 12.06 28.76
CA TYR A 208 -9.37 13.12 28.66
C TYR A 208 -10.76 12.65 29.10
N TYR A 209 -11.22 11.50 28.59
CA TYR A 209 -12.53 10.95 28.93
C TYR A 209 -12.57 10.40 30.37
N ILE A 210 -11.47 9.88 30.90
CA ILE A 210 -11.39 9.42 32.30
C ILE A 210 -11.53 10.59 33.27
N HIS A 211 -10.81 11.69 33.03
CA HIS A 211 -10.93 12.90 33.83
C HIS A 211 -12.34 13.50 33.76
N LEU A 212 -12.95 13.47 32.58
CA LEU A 212 -14.34 13.90 32.41
C LEU A 212 -15.29 12.99 33.21
N ALA A 213 -15.11 11.67 33.15
CA ALA A 213 -15.91 10.69 33.87
C ALA A 213 -15.82 10.85 35.40
N GLN A 214 -14.64 11.20 35.93
CA GLN A 214 -14.41 11.46 37.36
C GLN A 214 -15.12 12.72 37.87
N LYS A 215 -15.29 13.73 37.01
CA LYS A 215 -16.00 14.98 37.35
C LYS A 215 -17.53 14.83 37.33
N ILE A 216 -18.05 13.82 36.65
CA ILE A 216 -19.49 13.55 36.58
C ILE A 216 -19.93 12.84 37.87
N LYS A 217 -20.99 13.35 38.51
CA LYS A 217 -21.57 12.74 39.71
C LYS A 217 -22.09 11.33 39.39
N GLN A 218 -21.53 10.32 40.04
CA GLN A 218 -21.96 8.93 39.95
C GLN A 218 -23.39 8.79 40.51
N LYS A 219 -24.30 8.25 39.71
CA LYS A 219 -25.71 8.03 40.04
C LYS A 219 -26.04 6.54 40.15
N SER A 220 -25.17 5.64 39.69
CA SER A 220 -25.38 4.18 39.73
C SER A 220 -24.12 3.40 40.17
N PRO A 221 -24.26 2.19 40.74
CA PRO A 221 -23.11 1.31 41.00
C PRO A 221 -22.34 0.90 39.73
N LEU A 222 -23.00 0.88 38.56
CA LEU A 222 -22.35 0.59 37.28
C LEU A 222 -21.33 1.68 36.90
N ASP A 223 -21.64 2.94 37.25
CA ASP A 223 -20.74 4.08 37.08
C ASP A 223 -19.45 3.84 37.86
N CYS A 224 -19.57 3.38 39.11
CA CYS A 224 -18.42 3.07 39.97
C CYS A 224 -17.57 1.92 39.42
N THR A 225 -18.19 0.85 38.92
CA THR A 225 -17.47 -0.30 38.34
C THR A 225 -16.64 0.10 37.13
N PHE A 226 -17.23 0.79 36.15
CA PHE A 226 -16.50 1.17 34.93
C PHE A 226 -15.47 2.27 35.17
N LEU A 227 -15.73 3.17 36.12
CA LEU A 227 -14.71 4.12 36.55
C LEU A 227 -13.53 3.40 37.22
N ALA A 228 -13.80 2.40 38.07
CA ALA A 228 -12.76 1.59 38.68
C ALA A 228 -11.98 0.77 37.65
N ILE A 229 -12.63 0.18 36.64
CA ILE A 229 -11.98 -0.51 35.52
C ILE A 229 -11.04 0.45 34.77
N ASN A 230 -11.51 1.65 34.45
CA ASN A 230 -10.66 2.70 33.88
C ASN A 230 -9.50 3.05 34.81
N THR A 231 -9.73 3.19 36.11
CA THR A 231 -8.65 3.42 37.08
C THR A 231 -7.66 2.26 37.09
N ILE A 232 -8.07 1.01 36.97
CA ILE A 232 -7.15 -0.14 36.90
C ILE A 232 -6.39 -0.16 35.58
N PHE A 233 -7.06 0.12 34.46
CA PHE A 233 -6.36 0.25 33.18
C PHE A 233 -5.42 1.44 33.20
N GLN A 234 -5.81 2.56 33.81
CA GLN A 234 -4.91 3.66 34.10
C GLN A 234 -3.77 3.21 35.00
N GLU A 235 -3.99 2.46 36.07
CA GLU A 235 -2.94 1.94 36.98
C GLU A 235 -2.03 0.93 36.28
N LYS A 236 -2.55 0.12 35.35
CA LYS A 236 -1.77 -0.79 34.51
C LYS A 236 -0.94 -0.01 33.49
N LEU A 237 -1.52 1.02 32.88
CA LEU A 237 -0.83 2.00 32.04
C LEU A 237 0.13 2.88 32.88
N GLN A 238 -0.18 3.09 34.16
CA GLN A 238 0.55 3.82 35.21
C GLN A 238 1.33 2.85 36.11
N THR A 239 1.71 1.68 35.59
CA THR A 239 2.95 1.06 36.09
C THR A 239 4.14 1.99 35.88
N VAL A 240 3.94 3.07 35.12
CA VAL A 240 4.72 4.28 35.19
C VAL A 240 4.11 5.23 36.21
N GLY A 241 4.76 5.39 37.37
CA GLY A 241 4.45 6.48 38.31
C GLY A 241 4.54 7.85 37.62
N ALA A 242 4.25 8.95 38.33
CA ALA A 242 4.39 10.28 37.76
C ALA A 242 5.77 10.43 37.08
N HIS A 243 5.79 10.69 35.78
CA HIS A 243 7.00 10.64 34.96
C HIS A 243 6.91 11.60 33.79
N ILE A 244 8.04 11.76 33.12
CA ILE A 244 8.18 12.61 31.94
C ILE A 244 8.49 11.71 30.75
N LYS A 245 7.58 11.68 29.79
CA LYS A 245 7.73 10.90 28.55
C LYS A 245 8.33 11.78 27.47
N HIS A 246 9.49 11.40 26.98
CA HIS A 246 10.13 11.98 25.80
C HIS A 246 10.69 10.86 24.94
N THR A 247 10.41 10.91 23.64
CA THR A 247 10.84 9.87 22.69
C THR A 247 11.59 10.60 21.58
N PRO A 248 12.90 10.84 21.72
CA PRO A 248 13.60 11.83 20.90
C PRO A 248 13.48 11.63 19.40
N LEU A 249 13.44 10.38 18.94
CA LEU A 249 13.30 10.01 17.53
C LEU A 249 11.89 9.55 17.15
N GLY A 250 11.00 9.39 18.13
CA GLY A 250 9.66 8.83 17.94
C GLY A 250 9.72 7.49 17.23
N ASN A 251 9.03 7.38 16.10
CA ASN A 251 9.12 6.25 15.18
C ASN A 251 9.86 6.60 13.87
N GLU A 252 10.47 7.78 13.79
CA GLU A 252 11.19 8.27 12.61
C GLU A 252 10.34 8.30 11.33
N ASN A 253 9.03 8.49 11.44
CA ASN A 253 8.16 8.79 10.30
C ASN A 253 8.47 10.21 9.79
N PRO A 254 8.94 10.40 8.54
CA PRO A 254 9.32 11.70 8.00
C PRO A 254 8.13 12.65 7.75
N TYR A 255 6.91 12.13 7.79
CA TYR A 255 5.70 12.85 7.44
C TYR A 255 4.82 13.20 8.64
N GLU A 256 4.84 12.37 9.68
CA GLU A 256 3.93 12.46 10.83
C GLU A 256 4.74 12.40 12.13
N PRO A 257 5.34 13.53 12.56
CA PRO A 257 6.17 13.57 13.77
C PRO A 257 5.33 13.34 15.03
N GLN A 258 5.84 12.52 15.95
CA GLN A 258 5.22 12.28 17.25
C GLN A 258 5.37 13.49 18.17
N ARG A 259 4.39 13.70 19.06
CA ARG A 259 4.32 14.90 19.92
C ARG A 259 5.46 15.05 20.91
N THR A 260 6.10 13.94 21.27
CA THR A 260 7.22 13.88 22.23
C THR A 260 8.58 13.74 21.54
N GLU A 261 8.66 14.02 20.23
CA GLU A 261 9.92 14.00 19.48
C GLU A 261 10.79 15.24 19.69
N ARG A 262 12.07 15.07 19.38
CA ARG A 262 13.00 16.17 19.14
C ARG A 262 12.96 16.55 17.66
N PHE A 263 12.99 17.84 17.35
CA PHE A 263 13.07 18.30 15.96
C PHE A 263 14.14 19.39 15.76
N PRO A 264 15.03 19.26 14.75
CA PRO A 264 15.24 18.05 13.93
C PRO A 264 15.78 16.88 14.77
N HIS A 265 15.60 15.64 14.31
CA HIS A 265 16.06 14.44 15.03
C HIS A 265 17.56 14.47 15.30
N PHE A 266 18.34 14.86 14.29
CA PHE A 266 19.80 14.97 14.33
C PHE A 266 20.23 16.40 13.99
N PRO A 267 20.28 17.31 14.98
CA PRO A 267 20.53 18.71 14.69
C PRO A 267 21.98 19.02 14.30
N GLU A 268 22.18 19.94 13.38
CA GLU A 268 23.47 20.57 13.11
C GLU A 268 24.02 21.27 14.38
N ALA A 269 25.34 21.25 14.59
CA ALA A 269 25.97 21.91 15.74
C ALA A 269 25.63 23.41 15.82
N THR A 270 25.42 24.05 14.66
CA THR A 270 25.12 25.46 14.49
C THR A 270 23.62 25.77 14.49
N GLU A 271 22.74 24.77 14.54
CA GLU A 271 21.30 24.98 14.52
C GLU A 271 20.65 24.81 15.90
N GLN A 272 19.56 25.54 16.11
CA GLN A 272 18.71 25.33 17.27
C GLN A 272 17.82 24.11 17.05
N PHE A 273 17.44 23.42 18.12
CA PHE A 273 16.51 22.30 18.06
C PHE A 273 15.47 22.39 19.17
N ALA A 274 14.31 21.78 18.94
CA ALA A 274 13.25 21.68 19.92
C ALA A 274 13.21 20.27 20.51
N VAL A 275 12.96 20.18 21.82
CA VAL A 275 12.67 18.92 22.51
C VAL A 275 11.30 19.05 23.16
N SER A 276 10.47 18.03 23.00
CA SER A 276 9.10 18.03 23.52
C SER A 276 8.89 16.85 24.45
N CYS A 277 8.27 17.08 25.62
CA CYS A 277 7.91 16.00 26.54
C CYS A 277 6.45 16.09 26.94
N GLU A 278 5.88 14.94 27.27
CA GLU A 278 4.59 14.81 27.91
C GLU A 278 4.81 14.59 29.41
N ILE A 279 4.13 15.37 30.25
CA ILE A 279 4.20 15.18 31.70
C ILE A 279 2.98 14.40 32.15
N ILE A 280 3.21 13.19 32.64
CA ILE A 280 2.17 12.32 33.18
C ILE A 280 2.27 12.44 34.70
N ALA A 281 1.34 13.18 35.31
CA ALA A 281 1.33 13.47 36.74
C ALA A 281 -0.10 13.67 37.27
N GLU A 282 -0.34 13.25 38.52
CA GLU A 282 -1.64 13.46 39.19
C GLU A 282 -1.92 14.95 39.46
N GLN A 283 -0.86 15.74 39.65
CA GLN A 283 -0.94 17.15 40.01
C GLN A 283 -0.62 18.05 38.83
N SER A 284 -1.21 19.26 38.83
CA SER A 284 -0.94 20.24 37.79
C SER A 284 0.54 20.64 37.76
N VAL A 285 1.10 20.74 36.57
CA VAL A 285 2.51 21.12 36.36
C VAL A 285 2.63 22.64 36.34
N LYS A 286 3.48 23.19 37.22
CA LYS A 286 3.76 24.62 37.33
C LYS A 286 4.79 25.09 36.31
N GLU A 287 5.88 24.34 36.17
CA GLU A 287 6.98 24.67 35.26
C GLU A 287 7.70 23.40 34.82
N VAL A 288 8.21 23.41 33.58
CA VAL A 288 9.08 22.37 33.03
C VAL A 288 10.32 23.02 32.46
N SER A 289 11.47 22.39 32.66
CA SER A 289 12.75 22.83 32.12
C SER A 289 13.57 21.68 31.57
N VAL A 290 14.40 21.96 30.57
CA VAL A 290 15.44 21.07 30.07
C VAL A 290 16.77 21.50 30.65
N LEU A 291 17.53 20.52 31.16
CA LEU A 291 18.86 20.72 31.71
C LEU A 291 19.86 19.85 30.96
N PHE A 292 21.07 20.36 30.75
CA PHE A 292 22.17 19.63 30.12
C PHE A 292 23.21 19.23 31.17
N GLU A 293 23.60 17.97 31.16
CA GLU A 293 24.60 17.43 32.09
C GLU A 293 25.94 18.17 31.95
N GLY A 294 26.64 18.41 33.07
CA GLY A 294 27.90 19.17 33.09
C GLY A 294 27.74 20.69 32.92
N SER A 295 26.53 21.19 32.61
CA SER A 295 26.23 22.61 32.51
C SER A 295 25.21 23.06 33.58
N LYS A 296 25.36 24.26 34.14
CA LYS A 296 24.30 24.88 34.98
C LYS A 296 23.21 25.56 34.15
N LYS A 297 23.14 25.28 32.84
CA LYS A 297 22.21 25.96 31.92
C LYS A 297 20.86 25.26 31.95
N ARG A 298 19.83 26.02 32.30
CA ARG A 298 18.42 25.60 32.34
C ARG A 298 17.65 26.32 31.24
N PHE A 299 16.88 25.56 30.45
CA PHE A 299 16.02 26.10 29.38
C PHE A 299 14.57 25.85 29.76
N SER A 300 13.78 26.91 29.91
CA SER A 300 12.35 26.79 30.25
C SER A 300 11.56 26.26 29.05
N CYS A 301 10.67 25.30 29.31
CA CYS A 301 9.72 24.80 28.33
C CYS A 301 8.42 25.61 28.36
N LYS A 302 7.79 25.74 27.19
CA LYS A 302 6.44 26.30 27.06
C LYS A 302 5.44 25.17 26.86
N ARG A 303 4.30 25.27 27.52
CA ARG A 303 3.15 24.39 27.29
C ARG A 303 2.60 24.66 25.89
N GLU A 304 2.44 23.61 25.07
CA GLU A 304 1.83 23.72 23.74
C GLU A 304 0.35 23.30 23.80
N GLU A 305 0.07 22.00 23.85
CA GLU A 305 -1.27 21.42 23.85
C GLU A 305 -1.37 20.29 24.88
N GLY A 306 -2.46 20.23 25.66
CA GLY A 306 -2.60 19.20 26.71
C GLY A 306 -1.47 19.31 27.73
N ASP A 307 -0.82 18.18 28.05
CA ASP A 307 0.32 18.12 28.97
C ASP A 307 1.67 18.03 28.24
N ILE A 308 1.71 18.49 26.99
CA ILE A 308 2.93 18.61 26.18
C ILE A 308 3.64 19.93 26.46
N TRP A 309 4.94 19.83 26.74
CA TRP A 309 5.86 20.95 27.00
C TRP A 309 7.03 20.90 26.03
N LYS A 310 7.37 22.05 25.45
CA LYS A 310 8.43 22.17 24.47
C LYS A 310 9.51 23.15 24.90
N GLY A 311 10.74 22.68 24.91
CA GLY A 311 11.95 23.49 25.11
C GLY A 311 12.63 23.75 23.78
N VAL A 312 13.03 25.01 23.52
CA VAL A 312 13.89 25.36 22.38
C VAL A 312 15.30 25.52 22.88
N ILE A 313 16.20 24.70 22.36
CA ILE A 313 17.60 24.65 22.74
C ILE A 313 18.42 25.42 21.70
N PRO A 314 19.22 26.42 22.10
CA PRO A 314 20.05 27.16 21.15
C PRO A 314 21.15 26.27 20.57
N PRO A 315 21.82 26.69 19.48
CA PRO A 315 22.95 25.96 18.90
C PRO A 315 23.98 25.54 19.94
N ARG A 316 24.57 24.36 19.75
CA ARG A 316 25.65 23.87 20.62
C ARG A 316 27.01 24.45 20.23
N ASN A 317 27.13 24.91 18.98
CA ASN A 317 28.32 25.49 18.33
C ASN A 317 29.55 24.58 18.27
N GLU A 318 29.47 23.38 18.84
CA GLU A 318 30.51 22.35 18.79
C GLU A 318 29.84 21.02 18.43
N LYS A 319 30.59 20.16 17.73
CA LYS A 319 30.14 18.81 17.42
C LYS A 319 30.34 17.93 18.67
N GLY A 320 29.31 17.21 19.09
CA GLY A 320 29.43 16.26 20.19
C GLY A 320 28.14 15.56 20.57
N VAL A 321 28.23 14.73 21.61
CA VAL A 321 27.06 14.15 22.28
C VAL A 321 26.77 14.98 23.51
N TYR A 322 25.54 15.46 23.57
CA TYR A 322 25.06 16.22 24.70
C TYR A 322 23.97 15.42 25.40
N PHE A 323 24.10 15.31 26.71
CA PHE A 323 23.10 14.64 27.54
C PHE A 323 22.20 15.66 28.18
N TYR A 324 20.90 15.41 28.12
CA TYR A 324 19.88 16.26 28.71
C TYR A 324 18.78 15.45 29.38
N TYR A 325 18.09 16.10 30.31
CA TYR A 325 16.92 15.56 30.97
C TYR A 325 15.93 16.70 31.23
N PHE A 326 14.70 16.34 31.51
CA PHE A 326 13.64 17.27 31.90
C PHE A 326 13.47 17.27 33.42
N GLU A 327 13.21 18.45 33.97
CA GLU A 327 12.70 18.64 35.34
C GLU A 327 11.32 19.29 35.25
N ALA A 328 10.35 18.74 35.96
CA ALA A 328 9.01 19.31 36.09
C ALA A 328 8.65 19.53 37.57
N THR A 329 8.24 20.76 37.89
CA THR A 329 7.74 21.13 39.22
C THR A 329 6.21 21.10 39.19
N CYS A 330 5.58 20.28 40.03
CA CYS A 330 4.14 20.25 40.24
C CYS A 330 3.69 21.36 41.21
N THR A 331 2.39 21.69 41.21
CA THR A 331 1.80 22.76 42.04
C THR A 331 1.91 22.52 43.54
N ASP A 332 1.99 21.26 43.97
CA ASP A 332 2.18 20.83 45.36
C ASP A 332 3.67 20.83 45.81
N GLY A 333 4.58 21.13 44.88
CA GLY A 333 6.03 21.11 45.11
C GLY A 333 6.72 19.81 44.69
N THR A 334 5.97 18.79 44.25
CA THR A 334 6.54 17.52 43.75
C THR A 334 7.44 17.78 42.55
N GLN A 335 8.61 17.14 42.51
CA GLN A 335 9.57 17.24 41.41
C GLN A 335 9.60 15.94 40.64
N LEU A 336 9.45 16.01 39.32
CA LEU A 336 9.64 14.90 38.40
C LEU A 336 10.91 15.14 37.59
N VAL A 337 11.70 14.08 37.42
CA VAL A 337 12.92 14.10 36.62
C VAL A 337 12.81 12.98 35.60
N SER A 338 13.04 13.28 34.33
CA SER A 338 13.05 12.24 33.30
C SER A 338 14.30 11.36 33.42
N GLU A 339 14.32 10.25 32.67
CA GLU A 339 15.59 9.63 32.32
C GLU A 339 16.48 10.59 31.51
N GLN A 340 17.75 10.19 31.35
CA GLN A 340 18.72 10.94 30.59
C GLN A 340 18.62 10.57 29.10
N TYR A 341 18.50 11.58 28.26
CA TYR A 341 18.49 11.47 26.81
C TYR A 341 19.78 12.02 26.23
N SER A 342 20.17 11.53 25.06
CA SER A 342 21.27 12.08 24.29
C SER A 342 20.76 12.79 23.03
N VAL A 343 21.46 13.85 22.64
CA VAL A 343 21.40 14.43 21.31
C VAL A 343 22.80 14.46 20.75
N GLU A 344 22.97 13.81 19.62
CA GLU A 344 24.18 13.91 18.83
C GLU A 344 23.98 15.01 17.79
N THR A 345 24.91 15.96 17.77
CA THR A 345 24.91 17.00 16.75
C THR A 345 25.74 16.58 15.55
N ILE A 346 25.25 16.82 14.34
CA ILE A 346 26.03 16.64 13.11
C ILE A 346 26.74 17.94 12.71
N ALA A 347 27.79 17.86 11.91
CA ALA A 347 28.43 19.03 11.31
C ALA A 347 28.18 19.06 9.81
N ALA A 348 27.76 20.22 9.29
CA ALA A 348 27.58 20.45 7.87
C ALA A 348 28.87 21.03 7.26
N HIS A 349 29.28 20.47 6.12
CA HIS A 349 30.52 20.82 5.43
C HIS A 349 30.23 21.12 3.97
N CYS A 350 30.92 22.10 3.40
CA CYS A 350 30.76 22.51 2.00
C CYS A 350 32.07 22.33 1.26
N SER A 351 32.02 21.91 0.00
CA SER A 351 33.21 21.77 -0.82
C SER A 351 33.82 23.15 -1.15
N GLU A 352 34.94 23.51 -0.52
CA GLU A 352 35.66 24.77 -0.78
C GLU A 352 36.86 24.56 -1.71
N SER A 353 37.59 23.46 -1.54
CA SER A 353 38.73 23.09 -2.38
C SER A 353 38.77 21.57 -2.59
N ALA A 354 39.63 21.12 -3.51
CA ALA A 354 39.77 19.71 -3.85
C ALA A 354 41.21 19.32 -4.17
N THR A 355 41.57 18.10 -3.73
CA THR A 355 42.74 17.37 -4.21
C THR A 355 42.27 16.31 -5.19
N ILE A 356 42.78 16.35 -6.41
CA ILE A 356 42.37 15.45 -7.50
C ILE A 356 43.48 14.42 -7.72
N TYR A 357 43.10 13.14 -7.70
CA TYR A 357 43.98 12.01 -7.96
C TYR A 357 43.58 11.35 -9.26
N ASN A 358 44.54 11.18 -10.17
CA ASN A 358 44.27 10.60 -11.46
C ASN A 358 44.07 9.08 -11.36
N THR A 359 43.10 8.54 -12.09
CA THR A 359 42.91 7.10 -12.26
C THR A 359 42.88 6.76 -13.76
N THR A 360 42.76 5.48 -14.11
CA THR A 360 42.74 5.06 -15.52
C THR A 360 41.53 5.63 -16.29
N ASP A 361 40.38 5.72 -15.64
CA ASP A 361 39.09 6.03 -16.29
C ASP A 361 38.33 7.18 -15.62
N GLY A 362 39.01 7.99 -14.79
CA GLY A 362 38.39 9.12 -14.09
C GLY A 362 39.26 9.67 -12.95
N PHE A 363 38.63 10.09 -11.86
CA PHE A 363 39.30 10.73 -10.73
C PHE A 363 38.86 10.16 -9.39
N VAL A 364 39.78 10.10 -8.43
CA VAL A 364 39.40 10.15 -7.00
C VAL A 364 39.61 11.57 -6.54
N VAL A 365 38.64 12.14 -5.84
CA VAL A 365 38.68 13.53 -5.39
C VAL A 365 38.45 13.57 -3.90
N THR A 366 39.38 14.17 -3.17
CA THR A 366 39.19 14.54 -1.78
C THR A 366 38.75 16.00 -1.73
N PHE A 367 37.48 16.23 -1.38
CA PHE A 367 36.94 17.56 -1.12
C PHE A 367 37.26 18.00 0.29
N HIS A 368 37.61 19.28 0.43
CA HIS A 368 37.98 19.90 1.71
C HIS A 368 37.02 21.04 2.01
N ASP A 369 36.63 21.17 3.27
CA ASP A 369 35.76 22.25 3.75
C ASP A 369 36.51 23.49 4.28
N GLY A 370 37.84 23.47 4.24
CA GLY A 370 38.69 24.54 4.77
C GLY A 370 38.88 24.53 6.29
N THR A 371 38.13 23.70 7.04
CA THR A 371 38.21 23.55 8.50
C THR A 371 38.87 22.25 8.94
N GLY A 372 39.09 21.32 8.00
CA GLY A 372 39.80 20.05 8.21
C GLY A 372 38.94 18.81 8.00
N SER A 373 37.65 18.96 7.65
CA SER A 373 36.81 17.84 7.22
C SER A 373 37.05 17.52 5.75
N GLU A 374 37.10 16.23 5.44
CA GLU A 374 37.34 15.72 4.10
C GLU A 374 36.20 14.79 3.67
N CYS A 375 35.83 14.85 2.38
CA CYS A 375 34.92 13.89 1.77
C CYS A 375 35.56 13.34 0.48
N GLN A 376 35.73 12.03 0.43
CA GLN A 376 36.23 11.36 -0.77
C GLN A 376 35.06 10.98 -1.69
N VAL A 377 35.24 11.28 -2.97
CA VAL A 377 34.30 10.92 -4.04
C VAL A 377 35.10 10.43 -5.23
N MET A 378 34.69 9.29 -5.78
CA MET A 378 35.29 8.74 -7.00
C MET A 378 34.36 9.02 -8.18
N PHE A 379 34.93 9.58 -9.24
CA PHE A 379 34.27 9.82 -10.51
C PHE A 379 34.83 8.85 -11.54
N GLN A 380 33.97 8.05 -12.17
CA GLN A 380 34.36 7.14 -13.25
C GLN A 380 33.54 7.48 -14.49
N LEU A 381 34.23 7.67 -15.62
CA LEU A 381 33.59 8.02 -16.87
C LEU A 381 33.65 6.83 -17.84
N ALA A 382 32.48 6.41 -18.33
CA ALA A 382 32.32 5.55 -19.48
C ALA A 382 31.89 6.38 -20.70
N SER A 383 31.70 5.73 -21.86
CA SER A 383 31.26 6.42 -23.11
C SER A 383 29.96 7.21 -22.97
N ASP A 384 29.11 6.78 -22.05
CA ASP A 384 27.69 7.15 -21.98
C ASP A 384 27.11 7.06 -20.55
N GLU A 385 27.99 6.94 -19.55
CA GLU A 385 27.66 6.97 -18.11
C GLU A 385 28.77 7.70 -17.34
N LEU A 386 28.39 8.61 -16.44
CA LEU A 386 29.24 9.11 -15.36
C LEU A 386 28.78 8.46 -14.05
N GLN A 387 29.69 7.75 -13.38
CA GLN A 387 29.46 7.20 -12.05
C GLN A 387 30.13 8.08 -11.00
N ILE A 388 29.38 8.43 -9.95
CA ILE A 388 29.85 9.19 -8.79
C ILE A 388 29.67 8.29 -7.57
N ASP A 389 30.77 7.73 -7.08
CA ASP A 389 30.79 6.90 -5.88
C ASP A 389 31.15 7.77 -4.67
N VAL A 390 30.20 7.94 -3.76
CA VAL A 390 30.35 8.71 -2.53
C VAL A 390 30.86 7.78 -1.43
N ASN A 391 31.89 8.23 -0.70
CA ASN A 391 32.60 7.44 0.31
C ASN A 391 33.20 6.12 -0.26
N PRO A 392 34.02 6.18 -1.32
CA PRO A 392 34.54 4.99 -1.98
C PRO A 392 35.58 4.25 -1.11
N THR A 393 35.64 2.93 -1.23
CA THR A 393 36.67 2.09 -0.58
C THR A 393 37.98 2.11 -1.36
N ILE A 394 38.65 3.27 -1.46
CA ILE A 394 39.92 3.42 -2.21
C ILE A 394 40.99 4.19 -1.41
N THR A 395 42.23 3.73 -1.48
CA THR A 395 43.38 4.40 -0.84
C THR A 395 44.08 5.32 -1.83
N THR A 396 44.24 6.61 -1.47
CA THR A 396 44.85 7.62 -2.35
C THR A 396 46.38 7.69 -2.29
N GLN A 397 47.03 6.95 -1.38
CA GLN A 397 48.49 7.02 -1.15
C GLN A 397 49.36 6.67 -2.37
N GLU A 398 48.86 5.82 -3.27
CA GLU A 398 49.58 5.37 -4.47
C GLU A 398 49.15 6.10 -5.75
N LEU A 399 48.15 6.98 -5.67
CA LEU A 399 47.63 7.71 -6.82
C LEU A 399 48.37 9.02 -7.05
N ALA A 400 48.63 9.34 -8.33
CA ALA A 400 49.29 10.59 -8.70
C ALA A 400 48.31 11.78 -8.56
N ILE A 401 48.75 12.83 -7.87
CA ILE A 401 48.01 14.09 -7.75
C ILE A 401 48.05 14.84 -9.09
N LEU A 402 46.90 15.36 -9.50
CA LEU A 402 46.75 16.25 -10.65
C LEU A 402 46.87 17.71 -10.19
N GLU A 403 47.84 18.44 -10.75
CA GLU A 403 48.14 19.83 -10.37
C GLU A 403 47.10 20.86 -10.91
N GLY A 404 46.32 20.50 -11.94
CA GLY A 404 45.33 21.37 -12.59
C GLY A 404 43.88 20.95 -12.38
N ASP A 405 42.98 21.48 -13.22
CA ASP A 405 41.59 21.03 -13.30
C ASP A 405 41.53 19.56 -13.77
N GLY A 406 40.55 18.81 -13.26
CA GLY A 406 40.35 17.41 -13.62
C GLY A 406 39.51 17.27 -14.87
N LEU A 407 40.11 16.96 -16.01
CA LEU A 407 39.41 16.75 -17.29
C LEU A 407 39.54 15.31 -17.77
N VAL A 408 38.41 14.61 -17.91
CA VAL A 408 38.35 13.25 -18.47
C VAL A 408 37.33 13.19 -19.61
N ARG A 409 37.69 12.50 -20.69
CA ARG A 409 36.86 12.32 -21.89
C ARG A 409 36.79 10.86 -22.28
N LYS A 410 35.58 10.35 -22.53
CA LYS A 410 35.34 9.00 -23.03
C LYS A 410 34.16 9.06 -24.01
N GLY A 411 34.43 8.72 -25.27
CA GLY A 411 33.43 8.86 -26.32
C GLY A 411 32.94 10.30 -26.46
N ASP A 412 31.62 10.48 -26.43
CA ASP A 412 30.96 11.80 -26.51
C ASP A 412 30.77 12.47 -25.15
N LEU A 413 31.12 11.79 -24.06
CA LEU A 413 31.05 12.35 -22.72
C LEU A 413 32.38 12.98 -22.30
N GLU A 414 32.25 14.13 -21.66
CA GLU A 414 33.33 14.89 -21.05
C GLU A 414 32.91 15.33 -19.66
N MET A 415 33.79 15.11 -18.68
CA MET A 415 33.61 15.59 -17.32
C MET A 415 34.82 16.47 -16.96
N GLU A 416 34.52 17.67 -16.49
CA GLU A 416 35.51 18.63 -16.00
C GLU A 416 35.19 18.99 -14.53
N LEU A 417 36.19 18.87 -13.66
CA LEU A 417 36.18 19.40 -12.29
C LEU A 417 37.15 20.58 -12.19
N LYS A 418 36.60 21.79 -12.26
CA LYS A 418 37.35 23.04 -12.09
C LYS A 418 37.67 23.26 -10.62
N ARG A 419 38.86 23.74 -10.28
CA ARG A 419 39.29 23.95 -8.87
C ARG A 419 39.02 25.37 -8.37
N CYS A 420 38.92 26.37 -9.25
CA CYS A 420 38.74 27.78 -8.87
C CYS A 420 37.84 28.54 -9.86
N PRO A 421 36.55 28.77 -9.55
CA PRO A 421 35.82 28.19 -8.41
C PRO A 421 35.63 26.68 -8.57
N LEU A 422 35.45 25.97 -7.44
CA LEU A 422 35.21 24.53 -7.46
C LEU A 422 33.87 24.20 -8.14
N ARG A 423 33.90 23.57 -9.32
CA ARG A 423 32.72 23.30 -10.16
C ARG A 423 32.84 21.99 -10.91
N LEU A 424 31.78 21.18 -10.87
CA LEU A 424 31.58 20.05 -11.76
C LEU A 424 30.84 20.53 -13.01
N GLU A 425 31.34 20.15 -14.18
CA GLU A 425 30.70 20.37 -15.47
C GLU A 425 30.74 19.06 -16.27
N VAL A 426 29.61 18.64 -16.80
CA VAL A 426 29.50 17.44 -17.64
C VAL A 426 28.94 17.86 -18.98
N ARG A 427 29.61 17.47 -20.06
CA ARG A 427 29.20 17.71 -21.43
C ARG A 427 28.92 16.41 -22.16
N TYR A 428 27.93 16.46 -23.04
CA TYR A 428 27.61 15.37 -23.97
C TYR A 428 27.53 15.93 -25.39
N CYS A 429 28.31 15.36 -26.30
CA CYS A 429 28.47 15.87 -27.68
C CYS A 429 28.89 17.36 -27.72
N GLY A 430 29.65 17.85 -26.74
CA GLY A 430 30.13 19.24 -26.63
C GLY A 430 29.17 20.22 -25.93
N GLU A 431 27.89 19.84 -25.75
CA GLU A 431 26.88 20.64 -25.07
C GLU A 431 26.86 20.37 -23.55
N ILE A 432 26.54 21.37 -22.74
CA ILE A 432 26.46 21.20 -21.28
C ILE A 432 25.24 20.34 -20.94
N LEU A 433 25.51 19.16 -20.39
CA LEU A 433 24.49 18.22 -19.92
C LEU A 433 23.96 18.67 -18.55
N LEU A 434 24.87 18.82 -17.58
CA LEU A 434 24.63 19.33 -16.24
C LEU A 434 25.90 20.00 -15.69
N GLN A 435 25.70 20.91 -14.73
CA GLN A 435 26.78 21.63 -14.06
C GLN A 435 26.40 21.96 -12.62
N SER A 436 27.39 22.18 -11.76
CA SER A 436 27.15 22.67 -10.40
C SER A 436 26.51 24.05 -10.40
N HIS A 437 25.62 24.31 -9.44
CA HIS A 437 24.95 25.60 -9.29
C HIS A 437 25.94 26.76 -9.03
N THR A 438 25.67 27.95 -9.57
CA THR A 438 26.60 29.10 -9.55
C THR A 438 26.81 29.75 -8.18
N ILE A 439 25.81 29.70 -7.30
CA ILE A 439 25.84 30.31 -5.95
C ILE A 439 26.13 29.28 -4.83
N TYR A 440 25.66 28.04 -4.99
CA TYR A 440 25.79 27.01 -3.96
C TYR A 440 27.09 26.23 -4.15
N PRO A 441 27.65 25.61 -3.10
CA PRO A 441 28.78 24.71 -3.25
C PRO A 441 28.39 23.54 -4.16
N ALA A 442 29.35 22.98 -4.91
CA ALA A 442 29.08 21.82 -5.77
C ALA A 442 28.58 20.62 -4.94
N PHE A 443 29.24 20.39 -3.81
CA PHE A 443 28.94 19.30 -2.89
C PHE A 443 28.82 19.81 -1.45
N GLN A 444 27.91 19.19 -0.70
CA GLN A 444 27.76 19.40 0.73
C GLN A 444 27.69 18.03 1.41
N TRP A 445 28.34 17.85 2.55
CA TRP A 445 28.28 16.60 3.32
C TRP A 445 28.07 16.88 4.80
N TYR A 446 27.64 15.86 5.53
CA TYR A 446 27.33 15.94 6.94
C TYR A 446 28.07 14.85 7.69
N SER A 447 28.84 15.21 8.72
CA SER A 447 29.56 14.25 9.55
C SER A 447 28.89 14.05 10.91
N ASP A 448 28.88 12.80 11.37
CA ASP A 448 28.55 12.45 12.75
C ASP A 448 29.74 12.74 13.69
N ARG A 449 29.63 12.44 14.98
CA ARG A 449 30.71 12.70 15.95
C ARG A 449 31.99 11.90 15.69
N HIS A 450 31.90 10.79 14.97
CA HIS A 450 33.03 9.91 14.65
C HIS A 450 33.68 10.27 13.31
N GLU A 451 33.28 11.42 12.72
CA GLU A 451 33.69 11.87 11.38
C GLU A 451 33.13 10.99 10.24
N ASN A 452 32.17 10.10 10.51
CA ASN A 452 31.51 9.35 9.46
C ASN A 452 30.56 10.28 8.70
N ILE A 453 30.57 10.18 7.37
CA ILE A 453 29.66 10.97 6.55
C ILE A 453 28.30 10.26 6.51
N VAL A 454 27.27 10.91 7.06
CA VAL A 454 25.91 10.34 7.18
C VAL A 454 24.94 10.87 6.13
N LYS A 455 25.30 11.97 5.45
CA LYS A 455 24.49 12.55 4.38
C LYS A 455 25.37 13.29 3.39
N PHE A 456 25.03 13.17 2.11
CA PHE A 456 25.69 13.85 1.01
C PHE A 456 24.67 14.58 0.14
N LYS A 457 25.04 15.75 -0.38
CA LYS A 457 24.21 16.54 -1.30
C LYS A 457 25.01 17.04 -2.48
N ILE A 458 24.34 17.07 -3.63
CA ILE A 458 24.83 17.69 -4.88
C ILE A 458 23.91 18.85 -5.22
N HIS A 459 24.47 20.01 -5.57
CA HIS A 459 23.72 21.17 -6.04
C HIS A 459 24.04 21.46 -7.50
N LEU A 460 23.03 21.32 -8.35
CA LEU A 460 23.10 21.47 -9.80
C LEU A 460 22.31 22.71 -10.26
N ASP A 461 22.81 23.32 -11.33
CA ASP A 461 22.09 24.34 -12.09
C ASP A 461 20.97 23.68 -12.90
N SER A 462 19.77 24.29 -12.89
CA SER A 462 18.59 23.77 -13.58
C SER A 462 17.86 24.87 -14.35
N PRO A 463 18.08 25.01 -15.67
CA PRO A 463 17.38 25.98 -16.50
C PRO A 463 15.86 25.88 -16.41
N GLN A 464 15.15 26.97 -16.72
CA GLN A 464 13.69 27.05 -16.56
C GLN A 464 12.93 25.98 -17.35
N GLU A 465 13.48 25.56 -18.49
CA GLU A 465 12.90 24.59 -19.40
C GLU A 465 13.20 23.13 -19.02
N GLU A 466 14.06 22.89 -18.03
CA GLU A 466 14.39 21.54 -17.60
C GLU A 466 13.21 20.89 -16.88
N ALA A 467 12.79 19.73 -17.37
CA ALA A 467 11.70 18.92 -16.82
C ALA A 467 12.24 17.64 -16.19
N PHE A 468 11.54 17.11 -15.18
CA PHE A 468 11.94 15.93 -14.43
C PHE A 468 10.83 14.88 -14.40
N PHE A 469 11.12 13.64 -14.80
CA PHE A 469 10.12 12.58 -14.94
C PHE A 469 10.57 11.27 -14.29
N GLY A 470 9.63 10.44 -13.85
CA GLY A 470 9.91 9.15 -13.20
C GLY A 470 9.73 9.25 -11.68
N PHE A 471 10.79 8.95 -10.92
CA PHE A 471 10.81 8.86 -9.45
C PHE A 471 9.98 7.71 -8.84
N GLY A 472 9.71 6.67 -9.62
CA GLY A 472 8.81 5.58 -9.29
C GLY A 472 7.37 5.90 -9.71
N GLU A 473 6.41 5.30 -9.01
CA GLU A 473 4.99 5.63 -9.16
C GLU A 473 4.69 6.95 -8.44
N ARG A 474 4.16 7.96 -9.15
CA ARG A 474 3.83 9.28 -8.61
C ARG A 474 2.42 9.72 -9.00
N TYR A 475 1.71 10.34 -8.05
CA TYR A 475 0.29 10.65 -8.18
C TYR A 475 0.00 12.13 -8.41
N ASN A 476 0.94 13.01 -8.05
CA ASN A 476 0.79 14.45 -8.12
C ASN A 476 0.84 14.99 -9.56
N GLU A 477 1.99 14.86 -10.21
CA GLU A 477 2.27 15.40 -11.54
C GLU A 477 3.21 14.48 -12.32
N LEU A 478 3.15 14.52 -13.66
CA LEU A 478 4.09 13.76 -14.50
C LEU A 478 5.46 14.45 -14.55
N ASN A 479 5.47 15.78 -14.74
CA ASN A 479 6.66 16.62 -14.62
C ASN A 479 6.79 17.16 -13.20
N GLN A 480 7.90 16.83 -12.56
CA GLN A 480 8.14 17.10 -11.15
C GLN A 480 8.86 18.42 -10.88
N ARG A 481 9.09 19.24 -11.92
CA ARG A 481 9.64 20.59 -11.73
C ARG A 481 8.80 21.40 -10.75
N GLY A 482 9.47 22.05 -9.80
CA GLY A 482 8.84 22.86 -8.76
C GLY A 482 8.31 22.07 -7.56
N ASN A 483 8.59 20.77 -7.47
CA ASN A 483 8.23 19.93 -6.32
C ASN A 483 9.44 19.59 -5.43
N LEU A 484 9.14 19.26 -4.17
CA LEU A 484 10.05 18.52 -3.29
C LEU A 484 9.58 17.07 -3.29
N LEU A 485 10.48 16.17 -3.63
CA LEU A 485 10.22 14.74 -3.62
C LEU A 485 11.19 14.01 -2.70
N ASP A 486 10.78 12.84 -2.28
CA ASP A 486 11.60 11.90 -1.55
C ASP A 486 11.36 10.48 -2.05
N CYS A 487 12.30 9.59 -1.74
CA CYS A 487 12.14 8.15 -1.92
C CYS A 487 12.05 7.48 -0.56
N TYR A 488 10.82 7.37 -0.09
CA TYR A 488 10.43 6.71 1.16
C TYR A 488 9.12 5.95 0.90
N VAL A 489 9.19 4.62 0.88
CA VAL A 489 8.00 3.77 0.70
C VAL A 489 6.99 4.14 1.79
N TYR A 490 5.74 4.41 1.44
CA TYR A 490 4.74 4.82 2.42
C TYR A 490 3.32 4.42 2.04
N ASN A 491 2.58 3.89 3.01
CA ASN A 491 1.15 3.64 2.86
C ASN A 491 0.36 4.93 3.10
N GLN A 492 0.15 5.71 2.03
CA GLN A 492 -0.75 6.86 2.04
C GLN A 492 -2.14 6.42 1.55
N TYR A 493 -3.04 6.15 2.48
CA TYR A 493 -4.41 5.74 2.14
C TYR A 493 -5.21 6.89 1.51
N ARG A 494 -5.42 6.78 0.19
CA ARG A 494 -6.07 7.78 -0.69
C ARG A 494 -5.31 9.11 -0.74
N ASP A 495 -5.64 9.91 -1.75
CA ASP A 495 -5.16 11.29 -1.88
C ASP A 495 -3.62 11.40 -1.72
N GLN A 496 -2.89 10.54 -2.45
CA GLN A 496 -1.46 10.23 -2.26
C GLN A 496 -0.53 11.45 -2.29
N GLY A 497 -0.89 12.49 -3.05
CA GLY A 497 -0.07 13.68 -3.19
C GLY A 497 1.33 13.33 -3.73
N THR A 498 2.38 13.73 -3.01
CA THR A 498 3.78 13.41 -3.35
C THR A 498 4.26 12.08 -2.77
N ARG A 499 3.50 11.47 -1.85
CA ARG A 499 3.81 10.18 -1.21
C ARG A 499 3.45 9.05 -2.17
N THR A 500 4.04 7.87 -1.98
CA THR A 500 3.82 6.72 -2.87
C THR A 500 4.22 5.40 -2.22
N TYR A 501 3.61 4.32 -2.71
CA TYR A 501 3.95 2.94 -2.36
C TYR A 501 5.22 2.47 -3.07
N ILE A 502 5.54 3.02 -4.26
CA ILE A 502 6.72 2.63 -5.06
C ILE A 502 7.55 3.86 -5.46
N PRO A 503 8.29 4.49 -4.53
CA PRO A 503 9.29 5.47 -4.91
C PRO A 503 10.52 4.78 -5.49
N ILE A 504 11.14 5.36 -6.51
CA ILE A 504 12.42 4.89 -7.07
C ILE A 504 13.33 6.10 -7.27
N PRO A 505 14.59 6.09 -6.80
CA PRO A 505 15.54 7.20 -7.00
C PRO A 505 16.14 7.15 -8.42
N PHE A 506 15.25 7.08 -9.43
CA PHE A 506 15.56 7.07 -10.85
C PHE A 506 14.66 8.06 -11.57
N TYR A 507 15.26 9.06 -12.23
CA TYR A 507 14.52 10.05 -12.99
C TYR A 507 15.23 10.45 -14.28
N HIS A 508 14.46 11.02 -15.20
CA HIS A 508 14.89 11.48 -16.50
C HIS A 508 14.68 12.98 -16.64
N THR A 509 15.48 13.59 -17.52
CA THR A 509 15.27 14.97 -17.94
C THR A 509 15.08 15.08 -19.44
N ASN A 510 14.46 16.18 -19.88
CA ASN A 510 14.41 16.55 -21.30
C ASN A 510 15.75 17.10 -21.83
N ARG A 511 16.82 17.07 -21.03
CA ARG A 511 18.19 17.48 -21.42
C ARG A 511 19.07 16.30 -21.85
N LEU A 512 18.48 15.14 -22.17
CA LEU A 512 19.20 13.92 -22.59
C LEU A 512 20.08 13.31 -21.50
N TYR A 513 19.65 13.38 -20.24
CA TYR A 513 20.26 12.57 -19.18
C TYR A 513 19.23 11.99 -18.22
N SER A 514 19.69 11.03 -17.43
CA SER A 514 18.91 10.41 -16.36
C SER A 514 19.84 10.12 -15.19
N VAL A 515 19.30 10.13 -13.98
CA VAL A 515 20.08 9.87 -12.76
C VAL A 515 19.44 8.72 -12.01
N PHE A 516 20.26 7.73 -11.68
CA PHE A 516 19.91 6.63 -10.80
C PHE A 516 20.83 6.65 -9.58
N ILE A 517 20.26 6.55 -8.38
CA ILE A 517 21.01 6.46 -7.13
C ILE A 517 20.85 5.04 -6.59
N ASP A 518 21.96 4.29 -6.56
CA ASP A 518 21.99 2.91 -6.11
C ASP A 518 22.08 2.86 -4.58
N THR A 519 20.93 3.05 -3.95
CA THR A 519 20.76 2.93 -2.49
C THR A 519 19.31 2.62 -2.16
N THR A 520 19.10 1.86 -1.09
CA THR A 520 17.77 1.68 -0.48
C THR A 520 17.51 2.71 0.62
N ARG A 521 18.48 3.56 0.95
CA ARG A 521 18.32 4.59 1.98
C ARG A 521 17.47 5.75 1.48
N TYR A 522 17.02 6.56 2.43
CA TYR A 522 16.26 7.77 2.14
C TYR A 522 17.04 8.71 1.19
N THR A 523 16.37 9.13 0.12
CA THR A 523 16.85 10.18 -0.78
C THR A 523 15.80 11.27 -0.92
N SER A 524 16.23 12.50 -1.18
CA SER A 524 15.32 13.62 -1.41
C SER A 524 15.83 14.55 -2.51
N PHE A 525 14.89 15.20 -3.18
CA PHE A 525 15.10 15.97 -4.40
C PHE A 525 14.38 17.31 -4.26
N ASP A 526 15.13 18.40 -4.44
CA ASP A 526 14.57 19.74 -4.65
C ASP A 526 14.69 20.09 -6.13
N LEU A 527 13.57 20.07 -6.84
CA LEU A 527 13.50 20.18 -8.29
C LEU A 527 13.12 21.59 -8.74
N GLY A 528 13.73 22.60 -8.12
CA GLY A 528 13.42 24.01 -8.37
C GLY A 528 12.34 24.60 -7.46
N LYS A 529 12.05 23.98 -6.29
CA LYS A 529 11.06 24.49 -5.33
C LYS A 529 11.61 25.67 -4.54
N GLN A 530 12.78 25.50 -3.91
CA GLN A 530 13.34 26.55 -3.05
C GLN A 530 13.92 27.69 -3.88
N LEU A 531 14.57 27.34 -4.99
CA LEU A 531 15.16 28.29 -5.92
C LEU A 531 14.96 27.74 -7.35
N ALA A 532 14.35 28.54 -8.22
CA ALA A 532 13.83 28.07 -9.51
C ALA A 532 14.89 27.55 -10.49
N ASP A 533 16.15 27.98 -10.35
CA ASP A 533 17.30 27.55 -11.15
C ASP A 533 18.18 26.50 -10.44
N LYS A 534 17.70 25.91 -9.33
CA LYS A 534 18.46 24.94 -8.53
C LYS A 534 17.78 23.57 -8.50
N HIS A 535 18.55 22.56 -8.84
CA HIS A 535 18.23 21.16 -8.62
C HIS A 535 19.18 20.60 -7.55
N SER A 536 18.64 20.02 -6.47
CA SER A 536 19.45 19.40 -5.43
C SER A 536 19.08 17.94 -5.20
N ILE A 537 20.10 17.10 -5.10
CA ILE A 537 19.98 15.68 -4.74
C ILE A 537 20.57 15.53 -3.35
N ALA A 538 19.86 14.87 -2.44
CA ALA A 538 20.35 14.54 -1.10
C ALA A 538 20.19 13.05 -0.83
N VAL A 539 21.24 12.43 -0.29
CA VAL A 539 21.33 11.00 -0.04
C VAL A 539 21.75 10.76 1.40
N THR A 540 21.00 9.93 2.12
CA THR A 540 21.45 9.40 3.42
C THR A 540 22.46 8.28 3.18
N LEU A 541 23.59 8.35 3.86
CA LEU A 541 24.69 7.39 3.74
C LEU A 541 24.71 6.45 4.94
N GLY A 542 25.24 5.24 4.72
CA GLY A 542 25.63 4.33 5.79
C GLY A 542 27.10 3.95 5.63
N ASP A 543 27.47 2.77 6.11
CA ASP A 543 28.86 2.28 6.06
C ASP A 543 29.33 1.93 4.63
N GLU A 544 28.39 1.60 3.74
CA GLU A 544 28.67 1.23 2.36
C GLU A 544 28.72 2.45 1.42
N PRO A 545 29.56 2.44 0.37
CA PRO A 545 29.57 3.47 -0.66
C PRO A 545 28.22 3.56 -1.37
N VAL A 546 27.82 4.78 -1.75
CA VAL A 546 26.62 4.98 -2.59
C VAL A 546 27.03 5.45 -3.98
N ARG A 547 26.52 4.76 -5.00
CA ARG A 547 26.75 5.08 -6.41
C ARG A 547 25.63 5.94 -6.97
N ILE A 548 25.99 7.07 -7.57
CA ILE A 548 25.09 7.90 -8.37
C ILE A 548 25.51 7.76 -9.84
N SER A 549 24.67 7.11 -10.63
CA SER A 549 24.85 6.92 -12.07
C SER A 549 24.12 8.02 -12.83
N ILE A 550 24.85 8.76 -13.66
CA ILE A 550 24.31 9.75 -14.59
C ILE A 550 24.46 9.18 -15.99
N PHE A 551 23.34 8.73 -16.57
CA PHE A 551 23.29 8.20 -17.92
C PHE A 551 23.06 9.32 -18.92
N ALA A 552 23.90 9.39 -19.95
CA ALA A 552 23.64 10.26 -21.09
C ALA A 552 22.85 9.51 -22.16
N GLY A 553 21.93 10.22 -22.81
CA GLY A 553 21.05 9.69 -23.84
C GLY A 553 19.58 10.04 -23.61
N ASN A 554 18.74 9.60 -24.53
CA ASN A 554 17.29 9.78 -24.41
C ASN A 554 16.70 8.80 -23.37
N VAL A 555 15.47 9.08 -22.94
CA VAL A 555 14.72 8.31 -21.93
C VAL A 555 14.71 6.80 -22.22
N LYS A 556 14.48 6.38 -23.47
CA LYS A 556 14.47 4.95 -23.83
C LYS A 556 15.80 4.28 -23.54
N THR A 557 16.89 4.91 -23.97
CA THR A 557 18.24 4.35 -23.80
C THR A 557 18.64 4.28 -22.34
N THR A 558 18.20 5.25 -21.52
CA THR A 558 18.56 5.27 -20.10
C THR A 558 17.70 4.34 -19.25
N ILE A 559 16.43 4.07 -19.62
CA ILE A 559 15.64 2.99 -19.02
C ILE A 559 16.32 1.64 -19.23
N ALA A 560 16.81 1.35 -20.44
CA ALA A 560 17.52 0.10 -20.72
C ALA A 560 18.77 -0.07 -19.83
N LYS A 561 19.57 0.99 -19.66
CA LYS A 561 20.73 1.00 -18.73
C LYS A 561 20.34 0.78 -17.27
N TYR A 562 19.22 1.38 -16.85
CA TYR A 562 18.67 1.13 -15.52
C TYR A 562 18.30 -0.34 -15.34
N MET A 563 17.70 -0.98 -16.34
CA MET A 563 17.37 -2.42 -16.31
C MET A 563 18.59 -3.32 -16.28
N GLU A 564 19.67 -2.95 -16.98
CA GLU A 564 20.95 -3.67 -16.91
C GLU A 564 21.52 -3.71 -15.49
N LYS A 565 21.29 -2.66 -14.68
CA LYS A 565 21.76 -2.59 -13.29
C LYS A 565 20.80 -3.18 -12.27
N THR A 566 19.49 -3.15 -12.53
CA THR A 566 18.47 -3.47 -11.52
C THR A 566 17.68 -4.75 -11.79
N GLY A 567 17.90 -5.38 -12.94
CA GLY A 567 17.25 -6.63 -13.35
C GLY A 567 16.09 -6.40 -14.33
N GLN A 568 15.85 -7.42 -15.16
CA GLN A 568 14.78 -7.39 -16.16
C GLN A 568 13.41 -7.63 -15.52
N PRO A 569 12.33 -7.08 -16.11
CA PRO A 569 10.99 -7.33 -15.63
C PRO A 569 10.58 -8.81 -15.70
N ALA A 570 9.92 -9.33 -14.68
CA ALA A 570 9.34 -10.68 -14.71
C ALA A 570 8.07 -10.71 -15.57
N MET A 571 8.01 -11.62 -16.53
CA MET A 571 6.87 -11.79 -17.44
C MET A 571 5.61 -12.22 -16.68
N LEU A 572 4.45 -11.68 -17.06
CA LEU A 572 3.17 -12.17 -16.56
C LEU A 572 2.75 -13.45 -17.29
N PRO A 573 2.11 -14.41 -16.59
CA PRO A 573 1.37 -15.47 -17.25
C PRO A 573 0.30 -14.91 -18.19
N VAL A 574 0.02 -15.57 -19.33
CA VAL A 574 -0.92 -15.05 -20.35
C VAL A 574 -2.29 -14.67 -19.79
N TRP A 575 -2.82 -15.46 -18.85
CA TRP A 575 -4.13 -15.26 -18.24
C TRP A 575 -4.21 -13.94 -17.45
N ALA A 576 -3.08 -13.40 -16.98
CA ALA A 576 -3.01 -12.14 -16.25
C ALA A 576 -3.32 -10.93 -17.13
N PHE A 577 -3.23 -11.07 -18.46
CA PHE A 577 -3.58 -10.00 -19.39
C PHE A 577 -5.08 -9.92 -19.69
N GLY A 578 -5.93 -10.83 -19.21
CA GLY A 578 -7.38 -10.68 -19.31
C GLY A 578 -7.96 -9.70 -18.27
N PRO A 579 -9.30 -9.55 -18.19
CA PRO A 579 -9.99 -8.81 -17.12
C PRO A 579 -9.98 -9.56 -15.78
N TRP A 580 -9.69 -8.83 -14.70
CA TRP A 580 -9.65 -9.36 -13.34
C TRP A 580 -10.89 -8.95 -12.55
N MET A 581 -11.38 -9.90 -11.77
CA MET A 581 -12.51 -9.76 -10.86
C MET A 581 -11.99 -9.76 -9.43
N SER A 582 -12.29 -8.71 -8.66
CA SER A 582 -11.97 -8.65 -7.23
C SER A 582 -13.04 -7.90 -6.45
N SER A 583 -13.26 -8.33 -5.21
CA SER A 583 -13.99 -7.58 -4.19
C SER A 583 -13.65 -8.14 -2.82
N ASN A 584 -13.42 -7.27 -1.83
CA ASN A 584 -13.29 -7.69 -0.44
C ASN A 584 -14.60 -8.33 0.08
N ASN A 585 -15.74 -8.11 -0.59
CA ASN A 585 -17.04 -8.65 -0.20
C ASN A 585 -17.22 -10.15 -0.47
N TRP A 586 -16.31 -10.78 -1.23
CA TRP A 586 -16.41 -12.18 -1.62
C TRP A 586 -15.77 -13.08 -0.55
N ASP A 587 -16.55 -13.38 0.48
CA ASP A 587 -16.10 -14.03 1.71
C ASP A 587 -16.52 -15.49 1.85
N ARG A 588 -17.12 -16.09 0.80
CA ARG A 588 -17.60 -17.48 0.83
C ARG A 588 -17.75 -18.08 -0.58
N ASP A 589 -17.63 -19.40 -0.66
CA ASP A 589 -17.71 -20.20 -1.90
C ASP A 589 -18.94 -19.84 -2.75
N GLN A 590 -20.13 -19.80 -2.14
CA GLN A 590 -21.39 -19.55 -2.84
C GLN A 590 -21.43 -18.18 -3.53
N VAL A 591 -20.83 -17.15 -2.92
CA VAL A 591 -20.75 -15.81 -3.52
C VAL A 591 -19.81 -15.85 -4.73
N VAL A 592 -18.62 -16.44 -4.58
CA VAL A 592 -17.64 -16.56 -5.67
C VAL A 592 -18.23 -17.30 -6.87
N ARG A 593 -18.91 -18.43 -6.64
CA ARG A 593 -19.57 -19.19 -7.71
C ARG A 593 -20.64 -18.38 -8.42
N LYS A 594 -21.47 -17.64 -7.67
CA LYS A 594 -22.48 -16.76 -8.24
C LYS A 594 -21.87 -15.65 -9.12
N GLU A 595 -20.79 -15.02 -8.68
CA GLU A 595 -20.13 -13.98 -9.48
C GLU A 595 -19.52 -14.56 -10.78
N ILE A 596 -18.93 -15.76 -10.71
CA ILE A 596 -18.44 -16.49 -11.90
C ILE A 596 -19.60 -16.86 -12.84
N GLU A 597 -20.69 -17.43 -12.33
CA GLU A 597 -21.87 -17.74 -13.15
C GLU A 597 -22.46 -16.48 -13.80
N THR A 598 -22.50 -15.38 -13.06
CA THR A 598 -23.00 -14.09 -13.56
C THR A 598 -22.14 -13.56 -14.70
N THR A 599 -20.81 -13.63 -14.57
CA THR A 599 -19.88 -13.18 -15.63
C THR A 599 -20.07 -14.00 -16.92
N GLN A 600 -20.29 -15.31 -16.80
CA GLN A 600 -20.56 -16.19 -17.94
C GLN A 600 -21.91 -15.88 -18.60
N ASN A 601 -22.97 -15.77 -17.80
CA ASN A 601 -24.32 -15.45 -18.28
C ASN A 601 -24.38 -14.10 -19.00
N LEU A 602 -23.57 -13.14 -18.57
CA LEU A 602 -23.49 -11.81 -19.17
C LEU A 602 -22.48 -11.72 -20.33
N GLN A 603 -21.75 -12.80 -20.64
CA GLN A 603 -20.68 -12.81 -21.64
C GLN A 603 -19.57 -11.79 -21.33
N ILE A 604 -19.08 -11.80 -20.10
CA ILE A 604 -17.93 -11.03 -19.65
C ILE A 604 -16.72 -11.97 -19.50
N PRO A 605 -15.60 -11.73 -20.21
CA PRO A 605 -14.55 -12.73 -20.36
C PRO A 605 -13.47 -12.60 -19.29
N ALA A 606 -13.85 -12.64 -18.02
CA ALA A 606 -12.88 -12.55 -16.93
C ALA A 606 -11.93 -13.76 -16.91
N THR A 607 -10.68 -13.53 -16.54
CA THR A 607 -9.62 -14.57 -16.47
C THR A 607 -9.03 -14.75 -15.08
N VAL A 608 -9.30 -13.83 -14.14
CA VAL A 608 -8.75 -13.88 -12.77
C VAL A 608 -9.82 -13.55 -11.75
N VAL A 609 -9.82 -14.30 -10.65
CA VAL A 609 -10.59 -14.03 -9.43
C VAL A 609 -9.59 -13.82 -8.29
N VAL A 610 -9.68 -12.67 -7.62
CA VAL A 610 -8.91 -12.38 -6.40
C VAL A 610 -9.84 -12.52 -5.20
N LEU A 611 -9.42 -13.28 -4.19
CA LEU A 611 -10.10 -13.38 -2.90
C LEU A 611 -9.26 -12.73 -1.81
N GLU A 612 -9.84 -11.74 -1.14
CA GLU A 612 -9.22 -11.10 0.01
C GLU A 612 -9.73 -11.65 1.33
N GLN A 613 -11.05 -11.63 1.53
CA GLN A 613 -11.70 -12.10 2.74
C GLN A 613 -11.86 -13.64 2.77
N TRP A 614 -10.78 -14.37 2.45
CA TRP A 614 -10.77 -15.83 2.37
C TRP A 614 -10.38 -16.51 3.68
N SER A 615 -9.60 -15.80 4.52
CA SER A 615 -8.91 -16.38 5.66
C SER A 615 -9.71 -16.35 6.97
N ASP A 616 -9.14 -16.94 8.02
CA ASP A 616 -9.61 -16.81 9.41
C ASP A 616 -9.43 -15.40 10.02
N GLU A 617 -8.83 -14.46 9.28
CA GLU A 617 -8.53 -13.10 9.69
C GLU A 617 -7.63 -12.98 10.93
N ALA A 618 -6.89 -14.05 11.24
CA ALA A 618 -5.96 -14.15 12.37
C ALA A 618 -4.58 -14.62 11.92
N THR A 619 -4.52 -15.76 11.23
CA THR A 619 -3.28 -16.39 10.76
C THR A 619 -2.95 -16.03 9.32
N TYR A 620 -3.95 -15.65 8.53
CA TYR A 620 -3.85 -15.35 7.10
C TYR A 620 -3.31 -16.51 6.24
N TYR A 621 -3.35 -17.74 6.76
CA TYR A 621 -3.08 -18.94 5.97
C TYR A 621 -4.12 -20.04 6.16
N MET A 622 -4.97 -19.97 7.20
CA MET A 622 -6.14 -20.83 7.35
C MET A 622 -7.36 -20.21 6.66
N PHE A 623 -8.12 -21.02 5.91
CA PHE A 623 -9.44 -20.60 5.42
C PHE A 623 -10.40 -20.37 6.60
N ASN A 624 -11.32 -19.43 6.43
CA ASN A 624 -12.36 -19.16 7.43
C ASN A 624 -13.20 -20.41 7.73
N ASP A 625 -13.59 -20.58 8.98
CA ASP A 625 -14.36 -21.73 9.50
C ASP A 625 -13.69 -23.12 9.38
N ALA A 626 -12.43 -23.21 8.94
CA ALA A 626 -11.69 -24.47 8.93
C ALA A 626 -11.47 -25.01 10.36
N GLU A 627 -11.61 -26.32 10.53
CA GLU A 627 -11.42 -27.04 11.78
C GLU A 627 -10.15 -27.88 11.73
N TYR A 628 -9.37 -27.86 12.81
CA TYR A 628 -8.10 -28.57 12.90
C TYR A 628 -7.73 -28.87 14.36
N THR A 629 -6.91 -29.90 14.56
CA THR A 629 -6.30 -30.19 15.86
C THR A 629 -5.01 -29.38 15.99
N LEU A 630 -4.86 -28.65 17.09
CA LEU A 630 -3.70 -27.80 17.32
C LEU A 630 -2.40 -28.62 17.33
N LYS A 631 -1.49 -28.31 16.41
CA LYS A 631 -0.14 -28.88 16.31
C LYS A 631 0.91 -28.05 17.06
N SER A 632 2.14 -28.57 17.11
CA SER A 632 3.31 -27.77 17.48
C SER A 632 3.44 -26.56 16.53
N PRO A 633 3.82 -25.36 17.01
CA PRO A 633 3.96 -24.19 16.16
C PRO A 633 5.06 -24.34 15.09
N ALA A 634 6.00 -25.28 15.28
CA ALA A 634 7.03 -25.62 14.30
C ALA A 634 6.51 -26.45 13.11
N GLU A 635 5.32 -27.04 13.22
CA GLU A 635 4.75 -27.91 12.19
C GLU A 635 3.78 -27.13 11.27
N ALA A 636 3.60 -27.63 10.06
CA ALA A 636 2.60 -27.15 9.11
C ALA A 636 1.44 -28.14 8.97
N TYR A 637 0.32 -27.66 8.43
CA TYR A 637 -0.84 -28.48 8.10
C TYR A 637 -0.83 -28.82 6.61
N SER A 638 -1.14 -30.07 6.29
CA SER A 638 -1.56 -30.47 4.94
C SER A 638 -3.07 -30.26 4.78
N TYR A 639 -3.55 -30.15 3.54
CA TYR A 639 -4.98 -29.96 3.27
C TYR A 639 -5.84 -31.09 3.85
N GLU A 640 -5.35 -32.34 3.79
CA GLU A 640 -6.04 -33.54 4.30
C GLU A 640 -6.22 -33.55 5.82
N GLU A 641 -5.43 -32.77 6.55
CA GLU A 641 -5.53 -32.63 8.01
C GLU A 641 -6.52 -31.54 8.43
N LEU A 642 -6.97 -30.71 7.49
CA LEU A 642 -7.97 -29.67 7.72
C LEU A 642 -9.36 -30.23 7.41
N HIS A 643 -10.30 -29.97 8.31
CA HIS A 643 -11.71 -30.27 8.08
C HIS A 643 -12.45 -28.99 7.71
N PHE A 644 -13.13 -29.01 6.57
CA PHE A 644 -13.95 -27.91 6.08
C PHE A 644 -15.43 -28.30 6.24
N PRO A 645 -16.18 -27.66 7.16
CA PRO A 645 -17.56 -28.04 7.41
C PRO A 645 -18.48 -27.57 6.28
N ASP A 646 -19.50 -28.37 5.95
CA ASP A 646 -20.49 -28.05 4.89
C ASP A 646 -21.23 -26.73 5.13
N TRP A 647 -21.41 -26.33 6.39
CA TRP A 647 -22.05 -25.06 6.77
C TRP A 647 -21.10 -23.86 6.69
N GLY A 648 -19.78 -24.10 6.63
CA GLY A 648 -18.75 -23.07 6.67
C GLY A 648 -18.72 -22.21 5.41
N ARG A 649 -18.01 -21.08 5.47
CA ARG A 649 -17.83 -20.19 4.31
C ARG A 649 -17.11 -20.87 3.14
N TRP A 650 -16.22 -21.81 3.44
CA TRP A 650 -15.38 -22.52 2.47
C TRP A 650 -15.47 -24.03 2.68
N PRO A 651 -16.58 -24.68 2.28
CA PRO A 651 -16.81 -26.10 2.55
C PRO A 651 -15.84 -27.02 1.78
N ASN A 652 -15.28 -26.57 0.67
CA ASN A 652 -14.28 -27.32 -0.09
C ASN A 652 -13.38 -26.40 -0.93
N PRO A 653 -12.34 -25.77 -0.35
CA PRO A 653 -11.46 -24.85 -1.07
C PRO A 653 -10.80 -25.46 -2.31
N ARG A 654 -10.41 -26.75 -2.25
CA ARG A 654 -9.83 -27.46 -3.40
C ARG A 654 -10.80 -27.55 -4.57
N GLU A 655 -12.06 -27.88 -4.29
CA GLU A 655 -13.09 -27.95 -5.34
C GLU A 655 -13.43 -26.56 -5.88
N LEU A 656 -13.46 -25.52 -5.03
CA LEU A 656 -13.64 -24.14 -5.50
C LEU A 656 -12.53 -23.75 -6.48
N THR A 657 -11.26 -24.02 -6.16
CA THR A 657 -10.13 -23.77 -7.08
C THR A 657 -10.31 -24.51 -8.40
N GLN A 658 -10.68 -25.80 -8.34
CA GLN A 658 -10.98 -26.59 -9.54
C GLN A 658 -12.15 -26.01 -10.35
N TYR A 659 -13.18 -25.49 -9.68
CA TYR A 659 -14.31 -24.82 -10.32
C TYR A 659 -13.88 -23.52 -11.01
N VAL A 660 -13.05 -22.70 -10.37
CA VAL A 660 -12.46 -21.49 -10.97
C VAL A 660 -11.68 -21.86 -12.25
N HIS A 661 -10.84 -22.90 -12.18
CA HIS A 661 -10.07 -23.38 -13.34
C HIS A 661 -10.94 -23.98 -14.45
N ALA A 662 -12.00 -24.72 -14.10
CA ALA A 662 -12.96 -25.28 -15.05
C ALA A 662 -13.65 -24.19 -15.87
N ASN A 663 -13.87 -23.02 -15.26
CA ASN A 663 -14.40 -21.81 -15.88
C ASN A 663 -13.33 -20.92 -16.54
N LYS A 664 -12.12 -21.47 -16.76
CA LYS A 664 -10.98 -20.82 -17.44
C LYS A 664 -10.48 -19.56 -16.73
N MET A 665 -10.65 -19.50 -15.42
CA MET A 665 -10.14 -18.42 -14.58
C MET A 665 -9.04 -18.93 -13.66
N LYS A 666 -8.35 -17.98 -13.02
CA LYS A 666 -7.22 -18.20 -12.12
C LYS A 666 -7.51 -17.58 -10.77
N LEU A 667 -7.08 -18.25 -9.69
CA LEU A 667 -7.41 -17.86 -8.32
C LEU A 667 -6.19 -17.28 -7.62
N ILE A 668 -6.28 -16.03 -7.16
CA ILE A 668 -5.26 -15.35 -6.39
C ILE A 668 -5.77 -15.07 -4.98
N LEU A 669 -4.95 -15.34 -3.96
CA LEU A 669 -5.31 -15.11 -2.55
C LEU A 669 -4.53 -13.93 -1.95
N TRP A 670 -5.21 -13.06 -1.20
CA TRP A 670 -4.57 -11.96 -0.48
C TRP A 670 -3.65 -12.44 0.63
N GLN A 671 -2.55 -11.73 0.84
CA GLN A 671 -1.51 -12.00 1.84
C GLN A 671 -0.95 -10.70 2.43
N ILE A 672 -0.34 -10.84 3.61
CA ILE A 672 0.31 -9.75 4.35
C ILE A 672 1.54 -10.30 5.12
N PRO A 673 2.64 -9.55 5.25
CA PRO A 673 3.88 -10.03 5.86
C PRO A 673 3.93 -9.94 7.41
N ILE A 674 2.79 -10.11 8.09
CA ILE A 674 2.67 -9.84 9.53
C ILE A 674 2.05 -11.01 10.30
N GLN A 675 2.49 -11.20 11.54
CA GLN A 675 1.75 -11.97 12.54
C GLN A 675 0.82 -11.02 13.29
N LYS A 676 -0.49 -11.09 13.00
CA LYS A 676 -1.48 -10.10 13.41
C LYS A 676 -1.61 -10.02 14.93
N TYR A 677 -1.57 -8.83 15.49
CA TYR A 677 -1.96 -8.63 16.89
C TYR A 677 -3.50 -8.64 17.00
N LEU A 678 -4.05 -9.57 17.79
CA LEU A 678 -5.48 -9.60 18.14
C LEU A 678 -5.66 -9.01 19.52
N ASN A 679 -6.49 -7.97 19.62
CA ASN A 679 -6.66 -7.24 20.87
C ASN A 679 -7.57 -8.02 21.83
N GLN A 680 -7.01 -8.54 22.93
CA GLN A 680 -7.68 -9.31 23.99
C GLN A 680 -8.44 -10.60 23.57
N GLN A 681 -8.63 -10.84 22.27
CA GLN A 681 -9.16 -12.09 21.72
C GLN A 681 -8.06 -13.15 21.70
N GLN A 682 -8.39 -14.34 22.20
CA GLN A 682 -7.49 -15.50 22.11
C GLN A 682 -7.74 -16.22 20.78
N HIS A 683 -6.66 -16.53 20.07
CA HIS A 683 -6.69 -17.41 18.91
C HIS A 683 -5.55 -18.43 19.05
N PRO A 684 -5.83 -19.63 19.60
CA PRO A 684 -4.79 -20.55 20.10
C PRO A 684 -3.65 -20.83 19.12
N LEU A 685 -3.97 -21.05 17.84
CA LEU A 685 -2.96 -21.28 16.80
C LEU A 685 -2.07 -20.05 16.60
N LYS A 686 -2.68 -18.88 16.46
CA LYS A 686 -1.99 -17.61 16.21
C LYS A 686 -1.11 -17.20 17.39
N ASP A 687 -1.60 -17.44 18.62
CA ASP A 687 -0.90 -17.10 19.87
C ASP A 687 0.32 -18.00 20.10
N HIS A 688 0.16 -19.31 19.85
CA HIS A 688 1.27 -20.27 19.90
C HIS A 688 2.33 -19.95 18.85
N GLU A 689 1.91 -19.63 17.62
CA GLU A 689 2.83 -19.26 16.54
C GLU A 689 3.50 -17.91 16.76
N GLU A 690 2.79 -16.92 17.31
CA GLU A 690 3.39 -15.63 17.68
C GLU A 690 4.52 -15.83 18.71
N THR A 691 4.28 -16.64 19.74
CA THR A 691 5.28 -16.94 20.77
C THR A 691 6.48 -17.64 20.15
N TYR A 692 6.25 -18.66 19.32
CA TYR A 692 7.32 -19.37 18.62
C TYR A 692 8.12 -18.46 17.69
N MET A 693 7.45 -17.60 16.92
CA MET A 693 8.08 -16.63 16.01
C MET A 693 9.03 -15.68 16.76
N ILE A 694 8.64 -15.22 17.96
CA ILE A 694 9.48 -14.40 18.83
C ILE A 694 10.66 -15.21 19.38
N GLU A 695 10.41 -16.41 19.94
CA GLU A 695 11.43 -17.27 20.55
C GLU A 695 12.51 -17.71 19.55
N GLN A 696 12.13 -18.01 18.31
CA GLN A 696 13.06 -18.38 17.24
C GLN A 696 13.74 -17.18 16.58
N GLY A 697 13.29 -15.95 16.88
CA GLY A 697 13.84 -14.73 16.28
C GLY A 697 13.55 -14.58 14.79
N TYR A 698 12.38 -15.05 14.33
CA TYR A 698 11.89 -14.88 12.95
C TYR A 698 11.28 -13.49 12.70
N VAL A 699 11.27 -12.65 13.73
CA VAL A 699 10.76 -11.28 13.73
C VAL A 699 11.89 -10.27 13.49
N VAL A 700 11.51 -9.13 12.91
CA VAL A 700 12.33 -7.90 12.98
C VAL A 700 12.51 -7.49 14.45
N LYS A 701 13.67 -6.93 14.82
CA LYS A 701 13.99 -6.58 16.20
C LYS A 701 14.31 -5.09 16.35
N ASN A 702 14.03 -4.55 17.54
CA ASN A 702 14.53 -3.26 17.98
C ASN A 702 16.04 -3.35 18.29
N GLU A 703 16.69 -2.19 18.49
CA GLU A 703 18.13 -2.13 18.82
C GLU A 703 18.51 -2.91 20.09
N ASP A 704 17.60 -2.98 21.06
CA ASP A 704 17.79 -3.71 22.33
C ASP A 704 17.55 -5.24 22.21
N GLY A 705 17.22 -5.72 21.01
CA GLY A 705 16.94 -7.12 20.71
C GLY A 705 15.49 -7.55 20.97
N SER A 706 14.64 -6.67 21.49
CA SER A 706 13.20 -6.96 21.67
C SER A 706 12.48 -7.05 20.31
N PRO A 707 11.37 -7.80 20.20
CA PRO A 707 10.62 -7.91 18.96
C PRO A 707 10.04 -6.56 18.53
N TYR A 708 10.27 -6.18 17.28
CA TYR A 708 9.66 -4.99 16.69
C TYR A 708 8.17 -5.22 16.44
N ARG A 709 7.38 -4.19 16.77
CA ARG A 709 5.94 -4.16 16.52
C ARG A 709 5.59 -2.89 15.77
N ILE A 710 4.68 -3.00 14.80
CA ILE A 710 4.26 -1.88 13.96
C ILE A 710 3.72 -0.75 14.86
N PRO A 711 4.28 0.47 14.82
CA PRO A 711 3.99 1.50 15.81
C PRO A 711 2.70 2.26 15.54
N GLU A 712 2.24 2.29 14.29
CA GLU A 712 1.10 3.12 13.87
C GLU A 712 0.38 2.56 12.63
N ASN A 713 -0.80 3.12 12.34
CA ASN A 713 -1.62 2.83 11.17
C ASN A 713 -2.09 1.37 11.08
N TRP A 714 -2.06 0.81 9.88
CA TRP A 714 -2.60 -0.51 9.58
C TRP A 714 -1.78 -1.61 10.28
N PHE A 715 -2.48 -2.58 10.89
CA PHE A 715 -1.87 -3.68 11.66
C PHE A 715 -1.00 -3.25 12.86
N THR A 716 -1.26 -2.10 13.46
CA THR A 716 -0.57 -1.61 14.67
C THR A 716 -0.42 -2.73 15.72
N ASN A 717 0.76 -2.83 16.34
CA ASN A 717 1.23 -3.85 17.27
C ASN A 717 1.52 -5.25 16.69
N SER A 718 1.21 -5.51 15.42
CA SER A 718 1.56 -6.80 14.80
C SER A 718 3.07 -6.94 14.65
N LEU A 719 3.55 -8.18 14.64
CA LEU A 719 4.95 -8.48 14.34
C LEU A 719 5.17 -8.53 12.84
N ILE A 720 6.37 -8.16 12.40
CA ILE A 720 6.78 -8.25 11.00
C ILE A 720 7.65 -9.49 10.80
N MET A 721 7.36 -10.27 9.77
CA MET A 721 8.20 -11.40 9.33
C MET A 721 9.53 -10.90 8.76
N ASP A 722 10.66 -11.38 9.28
CA ASP A 722 11.97 -11.09 8.71
C ASP A 722 12.31 -12.08 7.58
N PHE A 723 12.02 -11.71 6.33
CA PHE A 723 12.30 -12.55 5.16
C PHE A 723 13.80 -12.75 4.87
N SER A 724 14.69 -11.98 5.52
CA SER A 724 16.14 -12.25 5.46
C SER A 724 16.53 -13.45 6.33
N ASN A 725 15.69 -13.83 7.30
CA ASN A 725 15.85 -15.05 8.08
C ASN A 725 15.37 -16.27 7.27
N LYS A 726 16.32 -17.06 6.75
CA LYS A 726 16.03 -18.22 5.90
C LYS A 726 15.17 -19.30 6.57
N GLU A 727 15.43 -19.60 7.84
CA GLU A 727 14.66 -20.61 8.58
C GLU A 727 13.24 -20.09 8.89
N GLY A 728 13.13 -18.81 9.25
CA GLY A 728 11.83 -18.18 9.45
C GLY A 728 11.01 -18.10 8.16
N SER A 729 11.64 -17.75 7.04
CA SER A 729 10.99 -17.71 5.71
C SER A 729 10.49 -19.10 5.30
N LYS A 730 11.29 -20.14 5.53
CA LYS A 730 10.88 -21.53 5.35
C LYS A 730 9.69 -21.90 6.24
N TRP A 731 9.75 -21.63 7.54
CA TRP A 731 8.66 -21.87 8.48
C TRP A 731 7.36 -21.15 8.05
N TRP A 732 7.49 -19.92 7.55
CA TRP A 732 6.38 -19.14 7.03
C TRP A 732 5.74 -19.83 5.83
N PHE A 733 6.53 -20.22 4.81
CA PHE A 733 6.00 -20.81 3.59
C PHE A 733 5.53 -22.26 3.73
N GLU A 734 6.13 -23.05 4.62
CA GLU A 734 5.64 -24.40 4.92
C GLU A 734 4.16 -24.38 5.36
N LYS A 735 3.74 -23.35 6.11
CA LYS A 735 2.33 -23.17 6.52
C LYS A 735 1.39 -22.78 5.38
N ARG A 736 1.91 -22.19 4.31
CA ARG A 736 1.14 -21.81 3.11
C ARG A 736 1.23 -22.88 2.02
N GLN A 737 2.04 -23.93 2.19
CA GLN A 737 2.29 -24.94 1.16
C GLN A 737 1.00 -25.59 0.66
N TYR A 738 0.08 -25.93 1.56
CA TYR A 738 -1.18 -26.56 1.18
C TYR A 738 -2.04 -25.68 0.25
N LEU A 739 -1.86 -24.35 0.25
CA LEU A 739 -2.55 -23.43 -0.66
C LEU A 739 -2.09 -23.64 -2.11
N ILE A 740 -0.77 -23.82 -2.31
CA ILE A 740 -0.21 -24.21 -3.61
C ILE A 740 -0.67 -25.61 -3.99
N ASP A 741 -0.71 -26.54 -3.03
CA ASP A 741 -1.11 -27.94 -3.28
C ASP A 741 -2.58 -28.08 -3.71
N ILE A 742 -3.47 -27.17 -3.27
CA ILE A 742 -4.86 -27.11 -3.77
C ILE A 742 -5.00 -26.37 -5.12
N GLY A 743 -3.91 -25.78 -5.63
CA GLY A 743 -3.82 -25.24 -6.98
C GLY A 743 -4.13 -23.76 -7.13
N ILE A 744 -3.99 -22.92 -6.10
CA ILE A 744 -4.10 -21.46 -6.32
C ILE A 744 -3.00 -20.97 -7.27
N ASP A 745 -3.24 -19.91 -8.02
CA ASP A 745 -2.35 -19.44 -9.10
C ASP A 745 -1.53 -18.20 -8.73
N GLY A 746 -1.56 -17.78 -7.47
CA GLY A 746 -0.75 -16.65 -7.00
C GLY A 746 -1.26 -15.99 -5.74
N PHE A 747 -0.59 -14.90 -5.37
CA PHE A 747 -0.89 -14.13 -4.17
C PHE A 747 -1.01 -12.63 -4.46
N LYS A 748 -2.04 -11.97 -3.92
CA LYS A 748 -2.08 -10.52 -3.82
C LYS A 748 -1.29 -10.13 -2.57
N THR A 749 -0.03 -9.81 -2.75
CA THR A 749 0.94 -9.50 -1.67
C THR A 749 0.82 -8.03 -1.29
N ASP A 750 -0.08 -7.76 -0.35
CA ASP A 750 -0.40 -6.41 0.11
C ASP A 750 0.55 -5.95 1.23
N GLY A 751 0.59 -4.65 1.48
CA GLY A 751 1.45 -4.07 2.50
C GLY A 751 2.95 -4.11 2.15
N GLY A 752 3.78 -4.11 3.20
CA GLY A 752 5.24 -4.03 3.10
C GLY A 752 5.81 -2.70 3.62
N GLU A 753 4.97 -1.67 3.79
CA GLU A 753 5.36 -0.32 4.20
C GLU A 753 5.41 -0.18 5.74
N PHE A 754 5.88 -1.20 6.46
CA PHE A 754 5.70 -1.34 7.91
C PHE A 754 6.95 -1.10 8.76
N VAL A 755 8.12 -0.95 8.14
CA VAL A 755 9.40 -0.78 8.86
C VAL A 755 9.57 0.69 9.25
N PHE A 756 9.58 1.02 10.54
CA PHE A 756 9.77 2.39 11.07
C PHE A 756 10.86 2.39 12.14
N GLY A 757 11.79 3.33 12.05
CA GLY A 757 12.98 3.42 12.91
C GLY A 757 14.26 3.00 12.16
N SER A 758 15.29 3.84 12.20
CA SER A 758 16.55 3.63 11.47
C SER A 758 17.40 2.50 12.06
N GLY A 759 17.31 2.28 13.37
CA GLY A 759 18.12 1.30 14.11
C GLY A 759 17.58 -0.13 14.20
N LEU A 760 16.41 -0.42 13.60
CA LEU A 760 15.86 -1.78 13.59
C LEU A 760 16.86 -2.78 13.02
N GLN A 761 16.85 -4.02 13.52
CA GLN A 761 17.80 -5.06 13.15
C GLN A 761 17.11 -6.22 12.41
N PHE A 762 17.71 -6.62 11.29
CA PHE A 762 17.32 -7.78 10.49
C PHE A 762 18.39 -8.87 10.55
N ALA A 763 18.00 -10.12 10.28
CA ALA A 763 18.84 -11.30 10.45
C ALA A 763 20.08 -11.32 9.54
N ASP A 764 20.05 -10.63 8.40
CA ASP A 764 21.20 -10.49 7.50
C ASP A 764 22.13 -9.31 7.82
N GLY A 765 21.86 -8.57 8.90
CA GLY A 765 22.67 -7.45 9.36
C GLY A 765 22.26 -6.09 8.80
N ARG A 766 21.30 -6.02 7.85
CA ARG A 766 20.74 -4.74 7.40
C ARG A 766 19.94 -4.07 8.52
N LYS A 767 19.87 -2.74 8.48
CA LYS A 767 19.17 -1.91 9.46
C LYS A 767 17.93 -1.24 8.89
N GLY A 768 17.04 -0.76 9.75
CA GLY A 768 15.77 -0.13 9.39
C GLY A 768 15.90 1.04 8.40
N ASP A 769 16.99 1.79 8.44
CA ASP A 769 17.30 2.88 7.52
C ASP A 769 17.51 2.44 6.06
N ALA A 770 17.89 1.18 5.81
CA ALA A 770 17.93 0.55 4.48
C ALA A 770 16.65 -0.24 4.22
N MET A 771 16.13 -0.88 5.27
CA MET A 771 15.05 -1.85 5.14
C MET A 771 13.68 -1.22 4.99
N ARG A 772 13.48 0.06 5.35
CA ARG A 772 12.23 0.78 5.03
C ARG A 772 11.81 0.60 3.57
N ASN A 773 12.75 0.85 2.67
CA ASN A 773 12.50 0.81 1.24
C ASN A 773 12.81 -0.58 0.64
N ALA A 774 13.75 -1.33 1.21
CA ALA A 774 14.09 -2.66 0.70
C ALA A 774 13.07 -3.76 1.07
N TYR A 775 12.43 -3.64 2.23
CA TYR A 775 11.58 -4.69 2.79
C TYR A 775 10.42 -5.13 1.89
N PRO A 776 9.65 -4.24 1.22
CA PRO A 776 8.62 -4.66 0.29
C PRO A 776 9.16 -5.58 -0.82
N ASN A 777 10.34 -5.27 -1.37
CA ASN A 777 10.95 -6.10 -2.40
C ASN A 777 11.34 -7.47 -1.84
N ASP A 778 11.92 -7.55 -0.64
CA ASP A 778 12.28 -8.83 -0.02
C ASP A 778 11.04 -9.70 0.27
N TYR A 779 9.95 -9.08 0.73
CA TYR A 779 8.66 -9.73 0.96
C TYR A 779 8.07 -10.29 -0.35
N VAL A 780 7.98 -9.46 -1.39
CA VAL A 780 7.39 -9.83 -2.68
C VAL A 780 8.27 -10.86 -3.39
N GLU A 781 9.59 -10.75 -3.32
CA GLU A 781 10.55 -11.73 -3.86
C GLU A 781 10.34 -13.11 -3.22
N ALA A 782 10.23 -13.15 -1.90
CA ALA A 782 10.03 -14.39 -1.15
C ALA A 782 8.73 -15.10 -1.56
N TYR A 783 7.62 -14.35 -1.67
CA TYR A 783 6.34 -14.90 -2.11
C TYR A 783 6.31 -15.27 -3.59
N TYR A 784 6.97 -14.49 -4.45
CA TYR A 784 7.05 -14.81 -5.87
C TYR A 784 7.83 -16.10 -6.10
N ASN A 785 8.99 -16.24 -5.47
CA ASN A 785 9.78 -17.48 -5.52
C ASN A 785 8.98 -18.69 -5.00
N PHE A 786 8.17 -18.50 -3.96
CA PHE A 786 7.30 -19.54 -3.44
C PHE A 786 6.15 -19.92 -4.41
N ALA A 787 5.50 -18.92 -5.01
CA ALA A 787 4.41 -19.12 -5.97
C ALA A 787 4.87 -19.77 -7.28
N GLN A 788 6.14 -19.60 -7.67
CA GLN A 788 6.69 -20.18 -8.89
C GLN A 788 6.72 -21.73 -8.89
N GLN A 789 6.47 -22.40 -7.77
CA GLN A 789 6.31 -23.86 -7.71
C GLN A 789 5.21 -24.40 -8.65
N ASN A 790 4.20 -23.58 -8.97
CA ASN A 790 3.14 -23.92 -9.92
C ASN A 790 2.93 -22.82 -10.98
N GLU A 791 4.00 -22.09 -11.34
CA GLU A 791 3.98 -20.97 -12.30
C GLU A 791 3.07 -19.80 -11.86
N GLY A 792 2.79 -19.69 -10.55
CA GLY A 792 1.97 -18.63 -9.98
C GLY A 792 2.68 -17.29 -9.89
N MET A 793 1.91 -16.21 -9.72
CA MET A 793 2.44 -14.84 -9.69
C MET A 793 2.11 -14.09 -8.38
N THR A 794 2.79 -12.96 -8.16
CA THR A 794 2.42 -11.97 -7.16
C THR A 794 1.66 -10.79 -7.79
N PHE A 795 0.90 -10.07 -6.98
CA PHE A 795 0.24 -8.80 -7.34
C PHE A 795 0.36 -7.84 -6.14
N SER A 796 1.19 -6.80 -6.27
CA SER A 796 1.70 -6.03 -5.11
C SER A 796 1.50 -4.52 -5.27
N ARG A 797 1.46 -3.75 -4.18
CA ARG A 797 1.43 -2.27 -4.26
C ARG A 797 2.73 -1.60 -3.88
N ALA A 798 3.47 -2.18 -2.94
CA ALA A 798 4.69 -1.58 -2.42
C ALA A 798 5.93 -2.14 -3.10
N GLY A 799 6.93 -1.30 -3.26
CA GLY A 799 8.17 -1.67 -3.92
C GLY A 799 9.18 -0.53 -3.92
N TYR A 800 10.37 -0.81 -4.43
CA TYR A 800 11.44 0.17 -4.60
C TYR A 800 12.27 -0.18 -5.85
N THR A 801 13.50 0.32 -5.96
CA THR A 801 14.46 -0.10 -7.00
C THR A 801 14.50 -1.63 -7.17
N GLY A 802 14.24 -2.11 -8.38
CA GLY A 802 14.23 -3.55 -8.68
C GLY A 802 12.86 -4.23 -8.52
N ALA A 803 11.80 -3.52 -8.14
CA ALA A 803 10.45 -4.07 -8.00
C ALA A 803 9.94 -4.73 -9.30
N GLN A 804 10.39 -4.26 -10.47
CA GLN A 804 10.02 -4.85 -11.77
C GLN A 804 10.41 -6.33 -11.91
N ARG A 805 11.39 -6.83 -11.13
CA ARG A 805 11.80 -8.24 -11.12
C ARG A 805 10.68 -9.17 -10.62
N PHE A 806 9.62 -8.61 -10.04
CA PHE A 806 8.45 -9.35 -9.59
C PHE A 806 7.24 -8.95 -10.43
N PRO A 807 6.32 -9.88 -10.72
CA PRO A 807 5.19 -9.60 -11.59
C PRO A 807 4.17 -8.68 -10.90
N ALA A 808 3.52 -7.85 -11.73
CA ALA A 808 2.33 -7.03 -11.49
C ALA A 808 2.29 -6.13 -10.24
N HIS A 809 2.16 -4.82 -10.47
CA HIS A 809 2.00 -3.82 -9.42
C HIS A 809 0.71 -3.02 -9.58
N TRP A 810 0.01 -2.67 -8.48
CA TRP A 810 -1.17 -1.81 -8.54
C TRP A 810 -1.00 -0.51 -7.74
N ALA A 811 -1.71 0.53 -8.18
CA ALA A 811 -1.64 1.89 -7.65
C ALA A 811 -2.25 2.13 -6.25
N GLY A 812 -2.37 1.08 -5.44
CA GLY A 812 -2.94 1.19 -4.10
C GLY A 812 -4.37 1.71 -4.06
N ASP A 813 -4.67 2.43 -2.98
CA ASP A 813 -6.04 2.66 -2.51
C ASP A 813 -6.56 4.05 -2.90
N GLU A 814 -7.67 4.12 -3.65
CA GLU A 814 -8.24 5.40 -4.10
C GLU A 814 -9.77 5.51 -4.06
N ARG A 815 -10.25 6.76 -3.99
CA ARG A 815 -11.67 7.11 -4.04
C ARG A 815 -12.26 6.96 -5.44
N SER A 816 -13.56 6.72 -5.49
CA SER A 816 -14.33 6.68 -6.74
C SER A 816 -14.62 8.07 -7.29
N THR A 817 -13.60 8.74 -7.86
CA THR A 817 -13.73 10.10 -8.43
C THR A 817 -12.91 10.28 -9.71
N PHE A 818 -13.30 11.23 -10.56
CA PHE A 818 -12.47 11.65 -11.70
C PHE A 818 -11.11 12.24 -11.29
N GLY A 819 -11.02 12.84 -10.10
CA GLY A 819 -9.76 13.32 -9.53
C GLY A 819 -8.78 12.18 -9.27
N ALA A 820 -9.26 11.08 -8.66
CA ALA A 820 -8.49 9.86 -8.50
C ALA A 820 -8.12 9.22 -9.84
N PHE A 821 -9.05 9.18 -10.81
CA PHE A 821 -8.75 8.69 -12.16
C PHE A 821 -7.58 9.48 -12.81
N ARG A 822 -7.56 10.81 -12.70
CA ARG A 822 -6.41 11.62 -13.14
C ARG A 822 -5.11 11.17 -12.46
N ARG A 823 -5.13 11.02 -11.14
CA ARG A 823 -3.94 10.63 -10.35
C ARG A 823 -3.43 9.24 -10.73
N SER A 824 -4.32 8.25 -10.90
CA SER A 824 -3.96 6.90 -11.34
C SER A 824 -3.33 6.91 -12.75
N LEU A 825 -3.79 7.78 -13.65
CA LEU A 825 -3.20 7.91 -14.97
C LEU A 825 -1.75 8.43 -14.88
N ILE A 826 -1.51 9.46 -14.05
CA ILE A 826 -0.16 9.96 -13.77
C ILE A 826 0.71 8.88 -13.12
N ALA A 827 0.15 8.11 -12.19
CA ALA A 827 0.82 6.99 -11.51
C ALA A 827 1.29 5.92 -12.51
N GLY A 828 0.41 5.48 -13.43
CA GLY A 828 0.78 4.50 -14.45
C GLY A 828 1.88 4.99 -15.41
N LEU A 829 1.86 6.27 -15.80
CA LEU A 829 2.88 6.84 -16.68
C LEU A 829 4.23 7.04 -15.99
N SER A 830 4.22 7.53 -14.75
CA SER A 830 5.44 7.70 -13.95
C SER A 830 6.06 6.35 -13.59
N ALA A 831 5.24 5.36 -13.20
CA ALA A 831 5.68 3.98 -12.99
C ALA A 831 6.32 3.40 -14.26
N GLY A 832 5.71 3.61 -15.43
CA GLY A 832 6.27 3.18 -16.70
C GLY A 832 7.62 3.85 -17.03
N LEU A 833 7.74 5.17 -16.81
CA LEU A 833 9.00 5.90 -16.96
C LEU A 833 10.07 5.42 -15.97
N SER A 834 9.67 4.91 -14.80
CA SER A 834 10.57 4.33 -13.81
C SER A 834 10.79 2.82 -13.96
N GLY A 835 10.37 2.23 -15.07
CA GLY A 835 10.73 0.86 -15.41
C GLY A 835 9.78 -0.22 -14.89
N LEU A 836 8.54 0.14 -14.54
CA LEU A 836 7.50 -0.81 -14.12
C LEU A 836 6.54 -1.07 -15.30
N PRO A 837 6.76 -2.10 -16.13
CA PRO A 837 5.94 -2.31 -17.34
C PRO A 837 4.55 -2.89 -17.04
N PHE A 838 4.42 -3.65 -15.95
CA PHE A 838 3.21 -4.37 -15.58
C PHE A 838 2.50 -3.69 -14.42
N TRP A 839 1.74 -2.66 -14.76
CA TRP A 839 1.00 -1.81 -13.83
C TRP A 839 -0.52 -2.01 -13.94
N SER A 840 -1.21 -1.88 -12.81
CA SER A 840 -2.66 -1.97 -12.63
C SER A 840 -3.17 -0.84 -11.73
N TRP A 841 -4.48 -0.71 -11.66
CA TRP A 841 -5.19 0.16 -10.73
C TRP A 841 -6.61 -0.37 -10.53
N ASP A 842 -7.22 -0.01 -9.40
CA ASP A 842 -8.63 -0.26 -9.17
C ASP A 842 -9.45 0.73 -10.00
N PHE A 843 -9.80 0.35 -11.23
CA PHE A 843 -10.45 1.29 -12.13
C PHE A 843 -11.78 1.78 -11.55
N ALA A 844 -12.05 3.08 -11.73
CA ALA A 844 -13.17 3.81 -11.12
C ALA A 844 -13.10 3.96 -9.58
N GLY A 845 -12.01 3.55 -8.93
CA GLY A 845 -11.80 3.64 -7.48
C GLY A 845 -12.49 2.54 -6.69
N PHE A 846 -11.83 2.04 -5.64
CA PHE A 846 -12.33 0.95 -4.80
C PHE A 846 -13.09 1.42 -3.54
N ASN A 847 -12.85 2.67 -3.11
CA ASN A 847 -13.39 3.26 -1.87
C ASN A 847 -14.35 4.43 -2.16
N GLY A 848 -15.20 4.73 -1.18
CA GLY A 848 -16.18 5.80 -1.20
C GLY A 848 -17.52 5.37 -1.81
N ASP A 849 -18.36 6.35 -2.13
CA ASP A 849 -19.63 6.11 -2.82
C ASP A 849 -19.41 5.29 -4.09
N ILE A 850 -20.43 4.51 -4.47
CA ILE A 850 -20.40 3.74 -5.72
C ILE A 850 -20.14 4.71 -6.88
N PRO A 851 -19.23 4.41 -7.83
CA PRO A 851 -18.94 5.32 -8.93
C PRO A 851 -20.21 5.61 -9.75
N THR A 852 -20.29 6.80 -10.33
CA THR A 852 -21.32 7.08 -11.34
C THR A 852 -21.13 6.15 -12.54
N ALA A 853 -22.22 5.87 -13.27
CA ALA A 853 -22.14 5.05 -14.48
C ALA A 853 -21.12 5.63 -15.49
N GLU A 854 -21.06 6.95 -15.61
CA GLU A 854 -20.06 7.63 -16.45
C GLU A 854 -18.64 7.33 -15.98
N LEU A 855 -18.31 7.56 -14.70
CA LEU A 855 -16.97 7.30 -14.17
C LEU A 855 -16.55 5.85 -14.41
N PHE A 856 -17.44 4.90 -14.07
CA PHE A 856 -17.19 3.48 -14.25
C PHE A 856 -16.89 3.12 -15.71
N LEU A 857 -17.71 3.59 -16.65
CA LEU A 857 -17.55 3.28 -18.07
C LEU A 857 -16.33 3.95 -18.70
N ARG A 858 -16.04 5.21 -18.36
CA ARG A 858 -14.82 5.91 -18.82
C ARG A 858 -13.55 5.23 -18.29
N SER A 859 -13.55 4.82 -17.02
CA SER A 859 -12.44 4.10 -16.41
C SER A 859 -12.28 2.69 -17.00
N ALA A 860 -13.38 1.95 -17.23
CA ALA A 860 -13.33 0.62 -17.85
C ALA A 860 -12.79 0.68 -19.30
N ALA A 861 -13.20 1.69 -20.07
CA ALA A 861 -12.71 1.91 -21.42
C ALA A 861 -11.19 2.16 -21.44
N MET A 862 -10.66 2.93 -20.48
CA MET A 862 -9.23 3.15 -20.33
C MET A 862 -8.49 1.90 -19.84
N ALA A 863 -9.05 1.18 -18.85
CA ALA A 863 -8.45 -0.01 -18.28
C ALA A 863 -8.29 -1.16 -19.30
N ALA A 864 -9.15 -1.23 -20.33
CA ALA A 864 -8.95 -2.16 -21.46
C ALA A 864 -7.62 -1.94 -22.19
N PHE A 865 -7.06 -0.72 -22.15
CA PHE A 865 -5.78 -0.31 -22.71
C PHE A 865 -4.74 0.05 -21.63
N CYS A 866 -4.82 -0.61 -20.47
CA CYS A 866 -3.75 -0.65 -19.46
C CYS A 866 -3.01 -2.00 -19.52
N PRO A 867 -1.79 -2.10 -18.93
CA PRO A 867 -1.08 -3.38 -18.85
C PRO A 867 -1.94 -4.47 -18.20
N ILE A 868 -2.59 -4.14 -17.08
CA ILE A 868 -3.54 -5.02 -16.37
C ILE A 868 -4.89 -4.30 -16.21
N MET A 869 -6.00 -5.03 -16.40
CA MET A 869 -7.37 -4.51 -16.27
C MET A 869 -8.06 -5.18 -15.08
N GLN A 870 -8.38 -4.40 -14.05
CA GLN A 870 -8.90 -4.95 -12.80
C GLN A 870 -9.86 -3.98 -12.10
N TYR A 871 -11.03 -4.48 -11.68
CA TYR A 871 -11.89 -3.77 -10.72
C TYR A 871 -11.76 -4.38 -9.34
N HIS A 872 -11.99 -3.58 -8.30
CA HIS A 872 -11.97 -4.01 -6.90
C HIS A 872 -12.86 -3.11 -6.04
N ALA A 873 -13.15 -3.57 -4.82
CA ALA A 873 -13.96 -2.86 -3.85
C ALA A 873 -13.44 -3.17 -2.43
N GLU A 874 -13.38 -2.14 -1.58
CA GLU A 874 -12.75 -2.21 -0.26
C GLU A 874 -13.53 -2.98 0.81
N SER A 875 -14.84 -2.74 0.98
CA SER A 875 -15.55 -3.24 2.16
C SER A 875 -17.05 -3.48 1.97
N LYS A 876 -17.58 -4.33 2.86
CA LYS A 876 -19.02 -4.57 3.03
C LYS A 876 -19.64 -3.38 3.76
N GLY A 877 -20.38 -2.56 3.03
CA GLY A 877 -21.23 -1.51 3.59
C GLY A 877 -22.70 -1.96 3.72
N GLU A 878 -23.59 -1.03 4.08
CA GLU A 878 -25.06 -1.23 4.10
C GLU A 878 -25.60 -1.76 2.75
N PHE A 879 -24.94 -1.42 1.66
CA PHE A 879 -25.27 -1.84 0.31
C PHE A 879 -24.07 -2.53 -0.33
N ASN A 880 -24.33 -3.39 -1.32
CA ASN A 880 -23.28 -4.00 -2.12
C ASN A 880 -22.40 -2.92 -2.78
N GLN A 881 -21.11 -2.91 -2.42
CA GLN A 881 -20.10 -1.98 -2.91
C GLN A 881 -19.26 -2.56 -4.05
N ASP A 882 -19.60 -3.73 -4.58
CA ASP A 882 -18.84 -4.34 -5.67
C ASP A 882 -18.75 -3.42 -6.88
N ARG A 883 -17.56 -3.28 -7.45
CA ARG A 883 -17.37 -2.60 -8.75
C ARG A 883 -17.68 -3.55 -9.92
N THR A 884 -18.52 -4.56 -9.70
CA THR A 884 -19.01 -5.44 -10.77
C THR A 884 -19.98 -4.67 -11.66
N PRO A 885 -19.97 -4.90 -12.99
CA PRO A 885 -20.80 -4.12 -13.91
C PRO A 885 -22.31 -4.29 -13.65
N TRP A 886 -22.75 -5.45 -13.14
CA TRP A 886 -24.15 -5.65 -12.74
C TRP A 886 -24.52 -4.88 -11.47
N ASN A 887 -23.64 -4.84 -10.47
CA ASN A 887 -23.89 -4.04 -9.28
C ASN A 887 -23.90 -2.54 -9.62
N ILE A 888 -22.96 -2.05 -10.45
CA ILE A 888 -22.97 -0.66 -10.91
C ILE A 888 -24.27 -0.34 -11.67
N ALA A 889 -24.70 -1.20 -12.61
CA ALA A 889 -25.95 -1.01 -13.34
C ALA A 889 -27.16 -0.93 -12.41
N GLU A 890 -27.24 -1.80 -11.40
CA GLU A 890 -28.32 -1.81 -10.40
C GLU A 890 -28.29 -0.54 -9.53
N ARG A 891 -27.12 -0.22 -8.97
CA ARG A 891 -26.94 0.90 -8.03
C ARG A 891 -27.13 2.26 -8.69
N THR A 892 -26.74 2.40 -9.95
CA THR A 892 -26.89 3.63 -10.74
C THR A 892 -28.20 3.69 -11.53
N LYS A 893 -28.91 2.55 -11.63
CA LYS A 893 -30.10 2.35 -12.48
C LYS A 893 -29.83 2.60 -13.96
N ASP A 894 -28.59 2.41 -14.40
CA ASP A 894 -28.17 2.56 -15.78
C ASP A 894 -27.92 1.20 -16.43
N THR A 895 -28.87 0.77 -17.26
CA THR A 895 -28.79 -0.52 -17.96
C THR A 895 -27.71 -0.57 -19.06
N THR A 896 -27.12 0.57 -19.43
CA THR A 896 -26.05 0.62 -20.45
C THR A 896 -24.70 0.17 -19.93
N VAL A 897 -24.53 0.09 -18.60
CA VAL A 897 -23.26 -0.26 -17.95
C VAL A 897 -22.76 -1.64 -18.38
N ILE A 898 -23.62 -2.65 -18.29
CA ILE A 898 -23.27 -4.04 -18.63
C ILE A 898 -22.82 -4.17 -20.10
N PRO A 899 -23.59 -3.76 -21.12
CA PRO A 899 -23.18 -3.93 -22.52
C PRO A 899 -21.93 -3.14 -22.88
N ILE A 900 -21.71 -1.95 -22.31
CA ILE A 900 -20.51 -1.14 -22.61
C ILE A 900 -19.27 -1.73 -21.93
N TYR A 901 -19.35 -2.11 -20.65
CA TYR A 901 -18.25 -2.80 -19.98
C TYR A 901 -17.90 -4.10 -20.70
N ARG A 902 -18.91 -4.91 -21.05
CA ARG A 902 -18.73 -6.13 -21.84
C ARG A 902 -18.00 -5.86 -23.14
N HIS A 903 -18.36 -4.81 -23.87
CA HIS A 903 -17.69 -4.47 -25.12
C HIS A 903 -16.18 -4.26 -24.89
N PHE A 904 -15.78 -3.44 -23.90
CA PHE A 904 -14.37 -3.17 -23.62
C PHE A 904 -13.61 -4.36 -23.05
N ALA A 905 -14.24 -5.18 -22.20
CA ALA A 905 -13.64 -6.42 -21.73
C ALA A 905 -13.38 -7.41 -22.88
N ASN A 906 -14.28 -7.47 -23.87
CA ASN A 906 -14.07 -8.25 -25.09
C ASN A 906 -13.04 -7.62 -26.03
N VAL A 907 -13.00 -6.28 -26.19
CA VAL A 907 -11.93 -5.60 -26.94
C VAL A 907 -10.56 -5.99 -26.39
N ARG A 908 -10.41 -5.99 -25.06
CA ARG A 908 -9.17 -6.42 -24.40
C ARG A 908 -8.81 -7.86 -24.77
N MET A 909 -9.75 -8.79 -24.68
CA MET A 909 -9.51 -10.19 -25.08
C MET A 909 -9.23 -10.34 -26.57
N ASN A 910 -9.86 -9.53 -27.43
CA ASN A 910 -9.55 -9.52 -28.84
C ASN A 910 -8.13 -9.02 -29.10
N LEU A 911 -7.63 -8.07 -28.31
CA LEU A 911 -6.27 -7.53 -28.39
C LEU A 911 -5.24 -8.35 -27.61
N LEU A 912 -5.62 -9.45 -26.94
CA LEU A 912 -4.68 -10.27 -26.15
C LEU A 912 -3.39 -10.65 -26.91
N PRO A 913 -3.42 -11.03 -28.21
CA PRO A 913 -2.17 -11.31 -28.95
C PRO A 913 -1.26 -10.09 -29.08
N TYR A 914 -1.83 -8.91 -29.34
CA TYR A 914 -1.09 -7.64 -29.37
C TYR A 914 -0.52 -7.31 -27.99
N ILE A 915 -1.35 -7.39 -26.94
CA ILE A 915 -0.94 -7.09 -25.55
C ILE A 915 0.22 -7.99 -25.14
N TYR A 916 0.14 -9.29 -25.44
CA TYR A 916 1.20 -10.24 -25.11
C TYR A 916 2.49 -9.95 -25.89
N ASN A 917 2.40 -9.64 -27.18
CA ASN A 917 3.55 -9.24 -27.99
C ASN A 917 4.26 -8.00 -27.40
N GLU A 918 3.48 -6.99 -27.01
CA GLU A 918 4.03 -5.78 -26.38
C GLU A 918 4.65 -6.07 -25.01
N ALA A 919 4.08 -7.00 -24.24
CA ALA A 919 4.70 -7.48 -23.01
C ALA A 919 6.04 -8.20 -23.26
N CYS A 920 6.15 -9.05 -24.29
CA CYS A 920 7.40 -9.67 -24.70
C CYS A 920 8.48 -8.63 -25.08
N LYS A 921 8.08 -7.57 -25.79
CA LYS A 921 8.97 -6.43 -26.08
C LYS A 921 9.39 -5.70 -24.82
N SER A 922 8.46 -5.48 -23.87
CA SER A 922 8.74 -4.81 -22.60
C SER A 922 9.78 -5.55 -21.75
N ILE A 923 9.67 -6.87 -21.59
CA ILE A 923 10.65 -7.64 -20.81
C ILE A 923 12.03 -7.74 -21.49
N THR A 924 12.10 -7.54 -22.80
CA THR A 924 13.36 -7.60 -23.56
C THR A 924 14.06 -6.25 -23.60
N THR A 925 13.30 -5.16 -23.68
CA THR A 925 13.81 -3.79 -23.88
C THR A 925 13.80 -2.94 -22.62
N GLY A 926 13.06 -3.34 -21.60
CA GLY A 926 12.78 -2.54 -20.40
C GLY A 926 11.72 -1.45 -20.59
N LEU A 927 11.24 -1.20 -21.81
CA LEU A 927 10.27 -0.14 -22.09
C LEU A 927 8.87 -0.51 -21.59
N PRO A 928 8.09 0.44 -21.02
CA PRO A 928 6.79 0.12 -20.45
C PRO A 928 5.74 -0.17 -21.52
N MET A 929 4.67 -0.88 -21.16
CA MET A 929 3.52 -1.06 -22.04
C MET A 929 2.67 0.21 -22.12
N MET A 930 2.50 0.93 -21.01
CA MET A 930 1.85 2.23 -20.97
C MET A 930 2.93 3.33 -21.03
N ARG A 931 3.05 3.99 -22.18
CA ARG A 931 4.17 4.87 -22.53
C ARG A 931 3.74 6.33 -22.55
N ALA A 932 4.35 7.15 -21.70
CA ALA A 932 4.28 8.60 -21.84
C ALA A 932 4.81 9.01 -23.22
N LEU A 933 4.13 9.95 -23.88
CA LEU A 933 4.45 10.29 -25.28
C LEU A 933 5.87 10.86 -25.46
N LEU A 934 6.42 11.51 -24.42
CA LEU A 934 7.80 11.98 -24.40
C LEU A 934 8.85 10.87 -24.65
N LEU A 935 8.50 9.62 -24.32
CA LEU A 935 9.37 8.46 -24.52
C LEU A 935 9.55 8.15 -26.02
N GLU A 936 8.52 8.36 -26.83
CA GLU A 936 8.51 8.10 -28.27
C GLU A 936 8.78 9.36 -29.11
N PHE A 937 8.42 10.53 -28.60
CA PHE A 937 8.55 11.82 -29.27
C PHE A 937 9.34 12.84 -28.42
N PRO A 938 10.60 12.56 -28.04
CA PRO A 938 11.36 13.37 -27.09
C PRO A 938 11.66 14.79 -27.57
N ASN A 939 11.63 15.02 -28.90
CA ASN A 939 11.86 16.33 -29.50
C ASN A 939 10.59 17.18 -29.63
N ASP A 940 9.41 16.61 -29.33
CA ASP A 940 8.14 17.32 -29.40
C ASP A 940 7.75 17.89 -28.03
N LEU A 941 8.08 19.16 -27.80
CA LEU A 941 7.80 19.82 -26.52
C LEU A 941 6.31 19.87 -26.16
N ARG A 942 5.39 19.66 -27.11
CA ARG A 942 3.94 19.61 -26.84
C ARG A 942 3.54 18.40 -26.01
N VAL A 943 4.34 17.33 -26.04
CA VAL A 943 4.02 16.07 -25.33
C VAL A 943 4.79 15.88 -24.02
N ALA A 944 5.70 16.80 -23.69
CA ALA A 944 6.60 16.66 -22.54
C ALA A 944 5.83 16.43 -21.23
N ASP A 945 4.80 17.23 -20.96
CA ASP A 945 4.01 17.18 -19.72
C ASP A 945 2.63 16.53 -19.93
N MET A 946 2.42 15.89 -21.07
CA MET A 946 1.13 15.34 -21.45
C MET A 946 0.87 14.04 -20.69
N PHE A 947 0.06 14.13 -19.64
CA PHE A 947 -0.37 12.95 -18.89
C PHE A 947 -1.62 12.33 -19.51
N ASP A 948 -2.60 13.10 -19.98
CA ASP A 948 -3.94 12.59 -20.29
C ASP A 948 -4.08 11.80 -21.61
N GLN A 949 -2.99 11.49 -22.30
CA GLN A 949 -2.94 10.58 -23.45
C GLN A 949 -1.57 9.91 -23.56
N TYR A 950 -1.53 8.68 -24.02
CA TYR A 950 -0.34 7.83 -23.97
C TYR A 950 -0.33 6.82 -25.11
N LEU A 951 0.79 6.15 -25.32
CA LEU A 951 0.86 4.99 -26.18
C LEU A 951 0.68 3.71 -25.35
N PHE A 952 -0.18 2.80 -25.80
CA PHE A 952 -0.30 1.44 -25.28
C PHE A 952 0.38 0.47 -26.23
N GLY A 953 1.54 -0.04 -25.82
CA GLY A 953 2.54 -0.62 -26.70
C GLY A 953 3.16 0.43 -27.62
N GLU A 954 3.71 0.00 -28.75
CA GLU A 954 4.38 0.89 -29.71
C GLU A 954 3.42 1.61 -30.67
N HIS A 955 2.15 1.17 -30.77
CA HIS A 955 1.32 1.48 -31.92
C HIS A 955 -0.05 2.11 -31.62
N LEU A 956 -0.59 1.98 -30.40
CA LEU A 956 -1.93 2.48 -30.06
C LEU A 956 -1.86 3.75 -29.21
N LEU A 957 -2.20 4.92 -29.78
CA LEU A 957 -2.36 6.16 -29.01
C LEU A 957 -3.75 6.18 -28.40
N VAL A 958 -3.82 6.23 -27.07
CA VAL A 958 -5.05 6.18 -26.26
C VAL A 958 -5.24 7.52 -25.56
N ALA A 959 -6.43 8.12 -25.69
CA ALA A 959 -6.75 9.42 -25.10
C ALA A 959 -8.07 9.36 -24.30
N PRO A 960 -8.06 8.85 -23.06
CA PRO A 960 -9.28 8.62 -22.26
C PRO A 960 -10.04 9.92 -21.93
N ILE A 961 -11.37 9.85 -21.77
CA ILE A 961 -12.14 11.00 -21.26
C ILE A 961 -12.05 11.02 -19.74
N ILE A 962 -11.32 12.00 -19.18
CA ILE A 962 -11.03 12.10 -17.74
C ILE A 962 -11.73 13.29 -17.06
N LYS A 963 -12.71 13.90 -17.73
CA LYS A 963 -13.52 14.99 -17.21
C LYS A 963 -14.99 14.57 -17.20
N GLU A 964 -15.63 14.70 -16.04
CA GLU A 964 -17.05 14.41 -15.84
C GLU A 964 -17.93 15.23 -16.80
N GLY A 965 -18.94 14.58 -17.38
CA GLY A 965 -19.89 15.15 -18.32
C GLY A 965 -19.32 15.48 -19.71
N ALA A 966 -18.06 15.16 -19.99
CA ALA A 966 -17.44 15.50 -21.28
C ALA A 966 -17.87 14.52 -22.37
N LEU A 967 -18.37 15.07 -23.48
CA LEU A 967 -18.75 14.34 -24.71
C LEU A 967 -17.77 14.55 -25.86
N SER A 968 -16.68 15.26 -25.61
CA SER A 968 -15.57 15.43 -26.54
C SER A 968 -14.31 15.86 -25.79
N ARG A 969 -13.15 15.62 -26.40
CA ARG A 969 -11.88 16.18 -25.94
C ARG A 969 -10.97 16.53 -27.11
N GLU A 970 -10.00 17.40 -26.85
CA GLU A 970 -8.87 17.56 -27.75
C GLU A 970 -7.93 16.36 -27.63
N VAL A 971 -7.48 15.86 -28.78
CA VAL A 971 -6.48 14.80 -28.90
C VAL A 971 -5.35 15.31 -29.76
N TYR A 972 -4.14 15.24 -29.23
CA TYR A 972 -2.94 15.57 -29.96
C TYR A 972 -2.39 14.32 -30.66
N LEU A 973 -2.25 14.35 -31.98
CA LEU A 973 -1.59 13.30 -32.74
C LEU A 973 -0.20 13.80 -33.14
N PRO A 974 0.90 13.19 -32.66
CA PRO A 974 2.26 13.55 -33.04
C PRO A 974 2.52 13.34 -34.54
N GLU A 975 3.70 13.74 -35.01
CA GLU A 975 4.13 13.52 -36.39
C GLU A 975 3.98 12.06 -36.81
N GLY A 976 3.36 11.85 -37.97
CA GLY A 976 3.06 10.53 -38.51
C GLY A 976 1.65 10.43 -39.09
N VAL A 977 1.36 9.27 -39.67
CA VAL A 977 0.02 8.92 -40.14
C VAL A 977 -0.63 8.03 -39.09
N TRP A 978 -1.86 8.38 -38.71
CA TRP A 978 -2.65 7.70 -37.70
C TRP A 978 -3.99 7.26 -38.29
N TYR A 979 -4.49 6.12 -37.86
CA TYR A 979 -5.82 5.64 -38.21
C TYR A 979 -6.65 5.49 -36.95
N ASN A 980 -7.86 6.02 -36.94
CA ASN A 980 -8.79 5.77 -35.84
C ASN A 980 -9.12 4.27 -35.77
N LEU A 981 -8.95 3.65 -34.60
CA LEU A 981 -9.12 2.19 -34.39
C LEU A 981 -10.54 1.71 -34.73
N TRP A 982 -11.54 2.57 -34.50
CA TRP A 982 -12.96 2.25 -34.60
C TRP A 982 -13.52 2.57 -35.99
N THR A 983 -13.22 3.76 -36.51
CA THR A 983 -13.79 4.27 -37.77
C THR A 983 -12.89 4.02 -38.98
N ASN A 984 -11.63 3.62 -38.77
CA ASN A 984 -10.59 3.55 -39.79
C ASN A 984 -10.27 4.89 -40.47
N GLU A 985 -10.73 6.03 -39.92
CA GLU A 985 -10.43 7.36 -40.45
C GLU A 985 -8.93 7.64 -40.39
N LYS A 986 -8.34 8.03 -41.52
CA LYS A 986 -6.94 8.44 -41.62
C LYS A 986 -6.77 9.90 -41.20
N VAL A 987 -5.79 10.15 -40.33
CA VAL A 987 -5.39 11.49 -39.87
C VAL A 987 -3.87 11.63 -39.99
N VAL A 988 -3.40 12.79 -40.44
CA VAL A 988 -1.96 13.10 -40.56
C VAL A 988 -1.59 14.11 -39.50
N GLY A 989 -0.65 13.76 -38.61
CA GLY A 989 -0.08 14.65 -37.60
C GLY A 989 1.17 15.39 -38.11
N PRO A 990 1.71 16.35 -37.34
CA PRO A 990 1.26 16.73 -36.00
C PRO A 990 0.01 17.60 -36.03
N ILE A 991 -1.04 17.22 -35.28
CA ILE A 991 -2.31 17.98 -35.24
C ILE A 991 -3.00 17.81 -33.89
N LEU A 992 -3.60 18.90 -33.40
CA LEU A 992 -4.55 18.89 -32.29
C LEU A 992 -5.97 18.90 -32.89
N ARG A 993 -6.79 17.90 -32.56
CA ARG A 993 -8.16 17.77 -33.10
C ARG A 993 -9.14 17.50 -31.99
N ASN A 994 -10.29 18.16 -32.01
CA ASN A 994 -11.41 17.82 -31.13
C ASN A 994 -12.10 16.54 -31.62
N TYR A 995 -12.24 15.56 -30.74
CA TYR A 995 -12.87 14.27 -31.02
C TYR A 995 -14.12 14.11 -30.15
N THR A 996 -15.27 13.93 -30.80
CA THR A 996 -16.54 13.63 -30.11
C THR A 996 -16.55 12.17 -29.68
N CYS A 997 -16.93 11.92 -28.43
CA CYS A 997 -16.81 10.64 -27.77
C CYS A 997 -17.91 10.52 -26.70
N ASP A 998 -18.96 9.75 -26.98
CA ASP A 998 -19.97 9.43 -25.97
C ASP A 998 -19.41 8.46 -24.91
N THR A 999 -20.19 8.15 -23.86
CA THR A 999 -19.75 7.29 -22.74
C THR A 999 -19.41 5.85 -23.13
N SER A 1000 -19.78 5.41 -24.34
CA SER A 1000 -19.50 4.08 -24.88
C SER A 1000 -18.22 4.01 -25.72
N GLU A 1001 -17.54 5.15 -25.92
CA GLU A 1001 -16.36 5.25 -26.77
C GLU A 1001 -15.11 5.70 -25.99
N ILE A 1002 -13.94 5.46 -26.60
CA ILE A 1002 -12.64 6.02 -26.19
C ILE A 1002 -11.83 6.32 -27.46
N PRO A 1003 -11.25 7.52 -27.63
CA PRO A 1003 -10.39 7.81 -28.77
C PRO A 1003 -9.12 6.93 -28.72
N VAL A 1004 -8.96 6.10 -29.75
CA VAL A 1004 -7.77 5.26 -29.94
C VAL A 1004 -7.33 5.35 -31.39
N PHE A 1005 -6.04 5.59 -31.61
CA PHE A 1005 -5.45 5.76 -32.93
C PHE A 1005 -4.28 4.81 -33.11
N VAL A 1006 -4.23 4.15 -34.26
CA VAL A 1006 -3.17 3.21 -34.63
C VAL A 1006 -2.20 3.88 -35.57
N LYS A 1007 -0.90 3.80 -35.28
CA LYS A 1007 0.15 4.31 -36.16
C LYS A 1007 0.13 3.55 -37.50
N ALA A 1008 0.33 4.23 -38.62
CA ALA A 1008 0.47 3.59 -39.92
C ALA A 1008 1.75 2.72 -39.99
N SER A 1009 1.80 1.84 -41.00
CA SER A 1009 2.89 0.87 -41.19
C SER A 1009 3.02 -0.11 -40.02
N THR A 1010 1.89 -0.62 -39.53
CA THR A 1010 1.86 -1.61 -38.44
C THR A 1010 0.79 -2.68 -38.69
N VAL A 1011 0.93 -3.80 -38.00
CA VAL A 1011 -0.08 -4.85 -37.91
C VAL A 1011 -0.53 -5.08 -36.47
N ILE A 1012 -1.84 -5.18 -36.28
CA ILE A 1012 -2.43 -5.60 -35.01
C ILE A 1012 -3.03 -6.99 -35.22
N LEU A 1013 -2.46 -7.99 -34.53
CA LEU A 1013 -3.01 -9.34 -34.48
C LEU A 1013 -4.08 -9.40 -33.39
N CYS A 1014 -5.27 -9.81 -33.78
CA CYS A 1014 -6.43 -9.93 -32.91
C CYS A 1014 -6.98 -11.36 -32.88
N ASN A 1015 -7.66 -11.72 -31.79
CA ASN A 1015 -8.52 -12.89 -31.69
C ASN A 1015 -9.99 -12.44 -31.74
N VAL A 1016 -10.74 -12.76 -32.78
CA VAL A 1016 -12.12 -12.30 -32.98
C VAL A 1016 -13.07 -13.46 -33.26
N ASP A 1017 -14.38 -13.21 -33.24
CA ASP A 1017 -15.37 -14.18 -33.70
C ASP A 1017 -15.59 -14.11 -35.23
N GLU A 1018 -16.65 -14.76 -35.71
CA GLU A 1018 -17.02 -14.77 -37.13
C GLU A 1018 -17.42 -13.40 -37.70
N THR A 1019 -17.81 -12.43 -36.85
CA THR A 1019 -18.16 -11.07 -37.32
C THR A 1019 -16.92 -10.24 -37.65
N LEU A 1020 -15.73 -10.68 -37.24
CA LEU A 1020 -14.44 -10.00 -37.45
C LEU A 1020 -14.40 -8.58 -36.85
N GLN A 1021 -15.14 -8.35 -35.76
CA GLN A 1021 -15.20 -7.04 -35.09
C GLN A 1021 -14.50 -7.08 -33.73
N LEU A 1022 -13.90 -5.95 -33.35
CA LEU A 1022 -13.46 -5.74 -31.97
C LEU A 1022 -14.67 -5.59 -31.04
N GLY A 1023 -14.54 -6.10 -29.83
CA GLY A 1023 -15.64 -6.23 -28.86
C GLY A 1023 -16.53 -7.45 -29.09
N SER A 1024 -16.16 -8.34 -30.02
CA SER A 1024 -16.84 -9.62 -30.22
C SER A 1024 -16.48 -10.63 -29.14
N TRP A 1025 -17.43 -11.49 -28.79
CA TRP A 1025 -17.27 -12.49 -27.74
C TRP A 1025 -16.38 -13.64 -28.20
N VAL A 1026 -15.18 -13.73 -27.61
CA VAL A 1026 -14.20 -14.81 -27.85
C VAL A 1026 -13.93 -15.64 -26.60
N GLU A 1027 -14.87 -15.62 -25.65
CA GLU A 1027 -14.74 -16.29 -24.35
C GLU A 1027 -13.49 -15.80 -23.57
N ASN A 1028 -13.07 -16.57 -22.58
CA ASN A 1028 -11.89 -16.32 -21.74
C ASN A 1028 -10.81 -17.40 -21.89
N ASP A 1029 -10.92 -18.29 -22.87
CA ASP A 1029 -9.94 -19.34 -23.13
C ASP A 1029 -8.70 -18.78 -23.83
N VAL A 1030 -7.61 -18.64 -23.08
CA VAL A 1030 -6.31 -18.12 -23.55
C VAL A 1030 -5.42 -19.17 -24.23
N SER A 1031 -5.91 -20.40 -24.41
CA SER A 1031 -5.12 -21.49 -25.00
C SER A 1031 -5.33 -21.68 -26.50
N LYS A 1032 -6.20 -20.88 -27.12
CA LYS A 1032 -6.57 -21.01 -28.54
C LYS A 1032 -7.10 -19.70 -29.11
N TYR A 1033 -7.04 -19.59 -30.44
CA TYR A 1033 -7.83 -18.61 -31.18
C TYR A 1033 -9.25 -19.10 -31.43
N HIS A 1034 -10.20 -18.15 -31.43
CA HIS A 1034 -11.46 -18.30 -32.16
C HIS A 1034 -11.20 -18.06 -33.64
N LYS A 1035 -10.70 -16.86 -33.98
CA LYS A 1035 -10.31 -16.52 -35.34
C LYS A 1035 -9.20 -15.46 -35.33
N PRO A 1036 -7.99 -15.81 -35.80
CA PRO A 1036 -6.91 -14.83 -35.93
C PRO A 1036 -7.24 -13.80 -37.02
N LEU A 1037 -7.19 -12.51 -36.67
CA LEU A 1037 -7.38 -11.39 -37.58
C LEU A 1037 -6.14 -10.48 -37.57
N LEU A 1038 -5.51 -10.33 -38.73
CA LEU A 1038 -4.44 -9.36 -38.97
C LEU A 1038 -5.04 -8.06 -39.51
N LYS A 1039 -5.12 -7.03 -38.65
CA LYS A 1039 -5.48 -5.67 -39.07
C LYS A 1039 -4.20 -4.93 -39.49
N ILE A 1040 -4.06 -4.64 -40.78
CA ILE A 1040 -2.86 -4.02 -41.36
C ILE A 1040 -3.18 -2.56 -41.70
N TYR A 1041 -2.48 -1.62 -41.06
CA TYR A 1041 -2.66 -0.19 -41.26
C TYR A 1041 -1.63 0.34 -42.26
N ILE A 1042 -2.10 0.71 -43.45
CA ILE A 1042 -1.22 0.96 -44.60
C ILE A 1042 -0.52 2.32 -44.48
N GLY A 1043 0.80 2.29 -44.66
CA GLY A 1043 1.67 3.46 -44.81
C GLY A 1043 2.76 3.16 -45.84
N GLU A 1044 4.00 3.21 -45.40
CA GLU A 1044 5.20 2.78 -46.13
C GLU A 1044 5.38 1.25 -46.08
N ASP A 1045 6.36 0.73 -46.82
CA ASP A 1045 6.76 -0.68 -46.75
C ASP A 1045 7.30 -0.99 -45.35
N PHE A 1046 6.87 -2.11 -44.76
CA PHE A 1046 7.35 -2.51 -43.45
C PHE A 1046 7.42 -4.03 -43.27
N LYS A 1047 8.28 -4.44 -42.34
CA LYS A 1047 8.38 -5.80 -41.83
C LYS A 1047 8.11 -5.75 -40.33
N GLU A 1048 7.26 -6.64 -39.85
CA GLU A 1048 6.95 -6.78 -38.43
C GLU A 1048 7.06 -8.26 -38.02
N ILE A 1049 7.55 -8.50 -36.81
CA ILE A 1049 7.57 -9.82 -36.19
C ILE A 1049 6.68 -9.74 -34.97
N VAL A 1050 5.63 -10.56 -34.95
CA VAL A 1050 4.67 -10.64 -33.84
C VAL A 1050 4.80 -11.99 -33.17
N THR A 1051 5.11 -11.98 -31.87
CA THR A 1051 5.06 -13.16 -31.01
C THR A 1051 3.72 -13.16 -30.31
N ASP A 1052 2.87 -14.16 -30.60
CA ASP A 1052 1.59 -14.26 -29.94
C ASP A 1052 1.63 -15.05 -28.63
N HIS A 1053 0.50 -15.00 -27.92
CA HIS A 1053 0.31 -15.63 -26.63
C HIS A 1053 0.30 -17.16 -26.64
N LEU A 1054 0.25 -17.79 -27.82
CA LEU A 1054 0.36 -19.25 -28.00
C LEU A 1054 1.81 -19.68 -28.32
N GLY A 1055 2.74 -18.73 -28.40
CA GLY A 1055 4.14 -18.96 -28.74
C GLY A 1055 4.41 -19.01 -30.25
N ASN A 1056 3.43 -18.65 -31.10
CA ASN A 1056 3.65 -18.57 -32.54
C ASN A 1056 4.40 -17.27 -32.90
N CYS A 1057 5.25 -17.36 -33.92
CA CYS A 1057 5.98 -16.21 -34.48
C CYS A 1057 5.48 -15.89 -35.90
N TRP A 1058 4.92 -14.70 -36.06
CA TRP A 1058 4.34 -14.20 -37.31
C TRP A 1058 5.28 -13.17 -37.93
N GLU A 1059 6.05 -13.57 -38.94
CA GLU A 1059 6.82 -12.65 -39.77
C GLU A 1059 5.92 -12.09 -40.86
N ILE A 1060 5.62 -10.80 -40.81
CA ILE A 1060 4.70 -10.14 -41.73
C ILE A 1060 5.47 -9.09 -42.53
N ASN A 1061 5.43 -9.22 -43.86
CA ASN A 1061 6.10 -8.30 -44.78
C ASN A 1061 5.03 -7.66 -45.67
N VAL A 1062 4.91 -6.33 -45.61
CA VAL A 1062 3.95 -5.55 -46.38
C VAL A 1062 4.70 -4.64 -47.33
N SER A 1063 4.45 -4.77 -48.63
CA SER A 1063 4.93 -3.83 -49.64
C SER A 1063 3.78 -3.12 -50.34
N ASN A 1064 3.88 -1.80 -50.46
CA ASN A 1064 2.89 -0.89 -50.99
C ASN A 1064 3.46 -0.15 -52.20
N SER A 1065 3.12 -0.65 -53.39
CA SER A 1065 3.51 -0.03 -54.68
C SER A 1065 2.59 1.13 -55.11
N GLY A 1066 1.67 1.57 -54.25
CA GLY A 1066 0.63 2.56 -54.55
C GLY A 1066 -0.53 2.05 -55.44
N THR A 1067 -0.33 0.97 -56.19
CA THR A 1067 -1.36 0.31 -57.02
C THR A 1067 -1.68 -1.11 -56.58
N MET A 1068 -0.78 -1.72 -55.81
CA MET A 1068 -0.88 -3.07 -55.25
C MET A 1068 -0.25 -3.10 -53.86
N ILE A 1069 -0.92 -3.74 -52.91
CA ILE A 1069 -0.39 -4.09 -51.59
C ILE A 1069 -0.14 -5.59 -51.57
N GLN A 1070 1.09 -6.00 -51.29
CA GLN A 1070 1.45 -7.40 -51.11
C GLN A 1070 1.77 -7.68 -49.64
N VAL A 1071 1.06 -8.66 -49.06
CA VAL A 1071 1.30 -9.15 -47.69
C VAL A 1071 1.83 -10.57 -47.77
N ASN A 1072 3.02 -10.80 -47.23
CA ASN A 1072 3.59 -12.14 -47.06
C ASN A 1072 3.71 -12.43 -45.56
N THR A 1073 3.18 -13.56 -45.09
CA THR A 1073 3.27 -13.97 -43.69
C THR A 1073 3.80 -15.40 -43.54
N SER A 1074 4.56 -15.65 -42.48
CA SER A 1074 5.02 -17.00 -42.08
C SER A 1074 3.92 -17.86 -41.43
N ALA A 1075 2.73 -17.32 -41.20
CA ALA A 1075 1.65 -17.97 -40.47
C ALA A 1075 1.25 -19.33 -41.06
N THR A 1076 1.19 -20.34 -40.19
CA THR A 1076 0.76 -21.70 -40.52
C THR A 1076 -0.71 -21.96 -40.21
N GLU A 1077 -1.30 -21.17 -39.30
CA GLU A 1077 -2.71 -21.21 -38.94
C GLU A 1077 -3.60 -20.57 -40.03
N ASP A 1078 -4.89 -20.89 -40.04
CA ASP A 1078 -5.84 -20.20 -40.91
C ASP A 1078 -6.20 -18.84 -40.27
N TYR A 1079 -5.90 -17.75 -40.97
CA TYR A 1079 -6.10 -16.37 -40.51
C TYR A 1079 -6.88 -15.52 -41.52
N VAL A 1080 -7.34 -14.36 -41.06
CA VAL A 1080 -7.99 -13.33 -41.88
C VAL A 1080 -7.13 -12.07 -41.92
N VAL A 1081 -7.11 -11.38 -43.06
CA VAL A 1081 -6.46 -10.07 -43.20
C VAL A 1081 -7.49 -8.99 -43.48
N GLU A 1082 -7.42 -7.88 -42.75
CA GLU A 1082 -8.12 -6.62 -43.03
C GLU A 1082 -7.08 -5.53 -43.38
N LEU A 1083 -7.21 -4.92 -44.56
CA LEU A 1083 -6.35 -3.80 -44.98
C LEU A 1083 -7.05 -2.47 -44.70
N ILE A 1084 -6.43 -1.61 -43.89
CA ILE A 1084 -6.93 -0.28 -43.54
C ILE A 1084 -6.14 0.80 -44.30
N GLY A 1085 -6.84 1.66 -45.06
CA GLY A 1085 -6.23 2.73 -45.86
C GLY A 1085 -5.79 2.33 -47.28
N GLY A 1086 -6.05 1.08 -47.71
CA GLY A 1086 -5.77 0.59 -49.06
C GLY A 1086 -6.94 0.73 -50.07
N PRO A 1087 -6.69 0.50 -51.37
CA PRO A 1087 -7.74 0.54 -52.39
C PRO A 1087 -8.68 -0.68 -52.27
N THR A 1088 -9.90 -0.45 -51.79
CA THR A 1088 -11.04 -1.40 -51.61
C THR A 1088 -10.93 -2.37 -50.42
N LYS A 1089 -12.02 -2.51 -49.62
CA LYS A 1089 -12.17 -3.50 -48.55
C LYS A 1089 -12.10 -4.91 -49.16
N SER A 1090 -11.09 -5.69 -48.81
CA SER A 1090 -11.00 -7.10 -49.22
C SER A 1090 -10.42 -7.96 -48.11
N THR A 1091 -11.22 -8.93 -47.65
CA THR A 1091 -10.82 -9.99 -46.72
C THR A 1091 -10.01 -11.04 -47.49
N ILE A 1092 -8.72 -11.17 -47.24
CA ILE A 1092 -7.86 -12.15 -47.91
C ILE A 1092 -7.82 -13.44 -47.07
N LYS A 1093 -8.26 -14.57 -47.64
CA LYS A 1093 -7.97 -15.92 -47.14
C LYS A 1093 -6.86 -16.53 -48.01
N LYS A 1094 -5.64 -16.70 -47.47
CA LYS A 1094 -4.43 -17.31 -48.08
C LYS A 1094 -3.93 -16.70 -49.41
N GLY A 1095 -2.69 -16.17 -49.39
CA GLY A 1095 -1.76 -16.10 -50.54
C GLY A 1095 -2.06 -15.11 -51.69
N ARG A 1096 -1.20 -14.07 -51.80
CA ARG A 1096 -1.05 -13.09 -52.92
C ARG A 1096 -2.33 -12.41 -53.44
N TYR A 1097 -2.50 -11.14 -53.06
CA TYR A 1097 -3.40 -10.23 -53.76
C TYR A 1097 -2.83 -9.84 -55.13
N LYS A 1098 -3.58 -10.08 -56.20
CA LYS A 1098 -3.33 -9.51 -57.53
C LYS A 1098 -4.63 -8.85 -58.00
N ASN A 1099 -4.57 -7.55 -58.23
CA ASN A 1099 -5.72 -6.76 -58.65
C ASN A 1099 -6.13 -7.15 -60.09
N GLU A 1100 -7.20 -7.91 -60.27
CA GLU A 1100 -7.81 -8.14 -61.60
C GLU A 1100 -8.70 -6.97 -61.99
N SER A 1101 -8.12 -5.78 -62.12
CA SER A 1101 -8.74 -4.64 -62.82
C SER A 1101 -7.72 -3.62 -63.31
N LYS A 1102 -6.75 -4.10 -64.10
CA LYS A 1102 -6.23 -3.44 -65.31
C LYS A 1102 -5.26 -4.34 -66.07
#